data_AF-A0AB36HQD8-F1
#
_entry.id   AF-A0AB36HQD8-F1
#
_cell.length_a   1.000
_cell.length_b   1.000
_cell.length_c   1.000
_cell.angle_alpha   90.00
_cell.angle_beta   90.00
_cell.angle_gamma   90.00
#
_symmetry.space_group_name_H-M   'P 1'
#
loop_
_entity.id
_entity.type
_entity.pdbx_description
1 polymer ?
#
loop_
_entity_poly.entity_id
_entity_poly.type
_entity_poly.pdbx_seq_one_letter_code
_entity_poly.pdbx_strand_id
1 'polypeptide(L)'
;MNLAAITFLYPAMLAGLLVLPIVWLIIRSAPRSPKQVVFPAARLLRGLRANRRDMQRAPIWQTLLRCLILTMLILAAARPVLNRTEFSRDEGAILIIAENSWSSAANWQEYRTGLSQIINQARLDLRSIYIAQTAPEASGATTTRLPDIIGPISPHEADRFIDRLHPRPWAPDYTALSNRIADHQHMANSIGSIMWLTDNMEHPAKADLANELGTIAPITVLGTKRENRITVQSLTRNRTGLDITLAHQNMNAPGEFALLARNERGQVLLRHTVKIEPATHQTRTQIPLPSDITNSIQSVGIEGIESAATVFQTGARWQQRKVGVIVSSGDSPVLLSDRYFFLDRAISPYADVTYAPLGKLLESGMDILVATGPISGLGSQYSALERWVRDGGMLVRFAGDSTTEVEPEFLPVTLRLGNRDFGGSMSWEKPKRLLAFPETSPFFGVLIPEEITINRQLLAEPDPEIVAKTWARLTDGTPLITSAPRNAGRIVLFHVTPWADWSNLPMSGLFVEIWQRLLPLASPSDRSEAELQTSLPAQSVLDGFGRAHQPDATTLPLRTPLPMPDPRHPPGIYGKNGQAVALNLGSFLENLDSQVRWPSGTVIREITDQDQIDLAAMCLMAAMLLLILDGVALILVHHVSLRRTRHKDALTSFLLLAFIGASATMLLGGRDARAVETQAAALQPRLAYLKTDVAPIDRLSQSGLAGLTEILRRRTAADLAAPDAIDPEADDLSFYPLIYWPLVDGQQPFSDFARTRINRYLDSGGMILIDSRDQEVEPARLRRLLAGLEIPILDKAPGDHILFRSFYLLDHAYGRFAAPLWLDARPDQRLDGVASVLFGGNDWASAWMLNEGIQTESRTDDISPRQREMAWRFGVNLVMYALTGSYKGDQVHLPAILERLGR
;
A
#
# COMPACT_ATOMS: atom_id res chain seq x y z
N MET A 1 26.11 17.35 -36.41
CA MET A 1 26.22 16.30 -35.37
C MET A 1 27.70 16.00 -35.19
N ASN A 2 28.30 16.43 -34.08
CA ASN A 2 29.71 16.16 -33.82
C ASN A 2 29.80 14.71 -33.29
N LEU A 3 30.54 13.82 -33.96
CA LEU A 3 30.74 12.43 -33.50
C LEU A 3 31.40 12.35 -32.11
N ALA A 4 32.00 13.45 -31.64
CA ALA A 4 32.56 13.61 -30.30
C ALA A 4 31.50 13.59 -29.16
N ALA A 5 30.20 13.65 -29.46
CA ALA A 5 29.14 13.65 -28.45
C ALA A 5 28.62 12.24 -28.08
N ILE A 6 29.08 11.19 -28.76
CA ILE A 6 28.68 9.79 -28.47
C ILE A 6 29.70 9.17 -27.53
N THR A 7 29.21 8.62 -26.43
CA THR A 7 30.01 8.01 -25.37
C THR A 7 29.51 6.60 -25.08
N PHE A 8 30.34 5.73 -24.51
CA PHE A 8 29.97 4.33 -24.22
C PHE A 8 30.02 4.09 -22.72
N LEU A 9 28.91 3.65 -22.12
CA LEU A 9 28.85 3.35 -20.69
C LEU A 9 29.66 2.10 -20.31
N TYR A 10 29.85 1.17 -21.25
CA TYR A 10 30.62 -0.06 -21.08
C TYR A 10 31.65 -0.23 -22.21
N PRO A 11 32.71 0.61 -22.26
CA PRO A 11 33.64 0.65 -23.39
C PRO A 11 34.40 -0.68 -23.58
N ALA A 12 34.59 -1.47 -22.52
CA ALA A 12 35.22 -2.78 -22.60
C ALA A 12 34.49 -3.76 -23.55
N MET A 13 33.17 -3.60 -23.73
CA MET A 13 32.39 -4.44 -24.66
C MET A 13 32.81 -4.25 -26.12
N LEU A 14 33.38 -3.09 -26.47
CA LEU A 14 33.90 -2.83 -27.82
C LEU A 14 35.06 -3.76 -28.19
N ALA A 15 35.75 -4.36 -27.22
CA ALA A 15 36.75 -5.40 -27.48
C ALA A 15 36.14 -6.61 -28.23
N GLY A 16 34.83 -6.85 -28.11
CA GLY A 16 34.11 -7.87 -28.88
C GLY A 16 34.22 -7.69 -30.40
N LEU A 17 34.49 -6.47 -30.90
CA LEU A 17 34.73 -6.21 -32.33
C LEU A 17 35.96 -6.97 -32.85
N LEU A 18 36.93 -7.30 -31.99
CA LEU A 18 38.10 -8.11 -32.34
C LEU A 18 37.75 -9.56 -32.70
N VAL A 19 36.54 -10.03 -32.35
CA VAL A 19 36.05 -11.38 -32.67
C VAL A 19 35.47 -11.46 -34.09
N LEU A 20 35.10 -10.33 -34.71
CA LEU A 20 34.51 -10.28 -36.06
C LEU A 20 35.35 -11.00 -37.15
N PRO A 21 36.69 -10.84 -37.21
CA PRO A 21 37.51 -11.55 -38.19
C PRO A 21 37.45 -13.08 -38.04
N ILE A 22 37.35 -13.58 -36.80
CA ILE A 22 37.23 -15.02 -36.51
C ILE A 22 35.88 -15.53 -37.00
N VAL A 23 34.80 -14.81 -36.70
CA VAL A 23 33.45 -15.15 -37.18
C VAL A 23 33.40 -15.17 -38.71
N TRP A 24 34.04 -14.19 -39.36
CA TRP A 24 34.18 -14.15 -40.81
C TRP A 24 34.91 -15.38 -41.36
N LEU A 25 36.00 -15.81 -40.72
CA LEU A 25 36.76 -17.01 -41.11
C LEU A 25 35.93 -18.29 -40.93
N ILE A 26 35.19 -18.41 -39.83
CA ILE A 26 34.32 -19.56 -39.55
C ILE A 26 33.21 -19.66 -40.59
N ILE A 27 32.49 -18.57 -40.86
CA ILE A 27 31.40 -18.53 -41.86
C ILE A 27 31.92 -18.86 -43.27
N ARG A 28 33.15 -18.45 -43.59
CA ARG A 28 33.77 -18.70 -44.90
C ARG A 28 34.43 -20.08 -45.02
N SER A 29 34.63 -20.79 -43.91
CA SER A 29 35.18 -22.14 -43.92
C SER A 29 34.16 -23.13 -44.49
N ALA A 30 34.37 -23.57 -45.72
CA ALA A 30 33.56 -24.63 -46.34
C ALA A 30 33.96 -26.01 -45.79
N PRO A 31 33.04 -26.98 -45.65
CA PRO A 31 33.41 -28.34 -45.27
C PRO A 31 34.37 -28.96 -46.30
N ARG A 32 35.26 -29.85 -45.82
CA ARG A 32 36.25 -30.54 -46.66
C ARG A 32 35.58 -31.22 -47.85
N SER A 33 36.21 -31.14 -49.02
CA SER A 33 35.71 -31.79 -50.24
C SER A 33 35.37 -33.26 -49.98
N PRO A 34 34.23 -33.77 -50.49
CA PRO A 34 33.82 -35.15 -50.25
C PRO A 34 34.91 -36.11 -50.76
N LYS A 35 35.24 -37.12 -49.95
CA LYS A 35 36.18 -38.18 -50.34
C LYS A 35 35.60 -38.93 -51.53
N GLN A 36 36.37 -39.02 -52.62
CA GLN A 36 36.00 -39.85 -53.76
C GLN A 36 36.26 -41.32 -53.40
N VAL A 37 35.21 -42.14 -53.44
CA VAL A 37 35.31 -43.59 -53.23
C VAL A 37 34.92 -44.27 -54.54
N VAL A 38 35.77 -45.18 -55.03
CA VAL A 38 35.47 -45.98 -56.22
C VAL A 38 34.45 -47.03 -55.82
N PHE A 39 33.21 -46.90 -56.28
CA PHE A 39 32.12 -47.84 -56.00
C PHE A 39 31.95 -48.82 -57.18
N PRO A 40 32.31 -50.11 -57.03
CA PRO A 40 32.41 -51.06 -58.16
C PRO A 40 31.09 -51.38 -58.85
N ALA A 41 29.94 -51.23 -58.17
CA ALA A 41 28.63 -51.55 -58.69
C ALA A 41 27.93 -50.36 -59.38
N ALA A 42 28.63 -49.66 -60.28
CA ALA A 42 28.10 -48.50 -61.02
C ALA A 42 26.81 -48.80 -61.82
N ARG A 43 26.54 -50.08 -62.12
CA ARG A 43 25.33 -50.55 -62.81
C ARG A 43 24.04 -50.30 -62.01
N LEU A 44 24.09 -50.33 -60.67
CA LEU A 44 22.94 -50.08 -59.79
C LEU A 44 22.51 -48.60 -59.75
N LEU A 45 23.38 -47.68 -60.21
CA LEU A 45 23.16 -46.24 -60.17
C LEU A 45 22.69 -45.67 -61.52
N ARG A 46 22.57 -46.51 -62.57
CA ARG A 46 22.09 -46.11 -63.91
C ARG A 46 20.58 -45.81 -63.85
N GLY A 47 20.25 -44.56 -63.57
CA GLY A 47 18.88 -44.05 -63.45
C GLY A 47 18.70 -43.02 -62.34
N LEU A 48 19.62 -42.96 -61.37
CA LEU A 48 19.61 -41.96 -60.32
C LEU A 48 20.16 -40.63 -60.83
N ARG A 49 19.28 -39.64 -61.03
CA ARG A 49 19.68 -38.25 -61.20
C ARG A 49 20.27 -37.75 -59.89
N ALA A 50 21.60 -37.66 -59.82
CA ALA A 50 22.27 -37.00 -58.71
C ALA A 50 21.95 -35.50 -58.79
N ASN A 51 21.06 -35.02 -57.91
CA ASN A 51 20.97 -33.60 -57.58
C ASN A 51 22.25 -33.25 -56.80
N ARG A 52 23.34 -32.92 -57.51
CA ARG A 52 24.47 -32.23 -56.90
C ARG A 52 23.95 -30.89 -56.38
N ARG A 53 23.70 -30.80 -55.07
CA ARG A 53 23.72 -29.51 -54.39
C ARG A 53 25.18 -29.09 -54.35
N ASP A 54 25.60 -28.25 -55.28
CA ASP A 54 26.86 -27.53 -55.14
C ASP A 54 26.78 -26.78 -53.81
N MET A 55 27.62 -27.16 -52.83
CA MET A 55 27.78 -26.39 -51.61
C MET A 55 28.50 -25.10 -51.98
N GLN A 56 27.73 -24.09 -52.40
CA GLN A 56 28.25 -22.77 -52.68
C GLN A 56 28.64 -22.10 -51.35
N ARG A 57 29.85 -21.54 -51.30
CA ARG A 57 30.28 -20.67 -50.20
C ARG A 57 29.26 -19.54 -50.04
N ALA A 58 28.98 -19.15 -48.80
CA ALA A 58 28.11 -18.00 -48.54
C ALA A 58 28.62 -16.77 -49.33
N PRO A 59 27.74 -16.04 -50.02
CA PRO A 59 28.15 -14.87 -50.78
C PRO A 59 28.71 -13.79 -49.85
N ILE A 60 29.70 -13.03 -50.33
CA ILE A 60 30.49 -12.10 -49.52
C ILE A 60 29.60 -11.05 -48.83
N TRP A 61 28.58 -10.56 -49.54
CA TRP A 61 27.64 -9.58 -49.01
C TRP A 61 26.83 -10.11 -47.81
N GLN A 62 26.51 -11.41 -47.78
CA GLN A 62 25.79 -12.03 -46.66
C GLN A 62 26.70 -12.16 -45.43
N THR A 63 27.98 -12.44 -45.66
CA THR A 63 28.97 -12.48 -44.57
C THR A 63 29.20 -11.07 -43.99
N LEU A 64 29.24 -10.04 -44.85
CA LEU A 64 29.30 -8.63 -44.43
C LEU A 64 28.06 -8.23 -43.64
N LEU A 65 26.87 -8.62 -44.08
CA LEU A 65 25.61 -8.36 -43.37
C LEU A 65 25.62 -8.95 -41.96
N ARG A 66 26.06 -10.21 -41.81
CA ARG A 66 26.19 -10.87 -40.49
C ARG A 66 27.22 -10.22 -39.59
N CYS A 67 28.35 -9.79 -40.16
CA CYS A 67 29.33 -9.01 -39.40
C CYS A 67 28.73 -7.68 -38.94
N LEU A 68 27.94 -7.00 -39.79
CA LEU A 68 27.26 -5.75 -39.44
C LEU A 68 26.21 -5.94 -38.33
N ILE A 69 25.43 -7.03 -38.38
CA ILE A 69 24.49 -7.40 -37.30
C ILE A 69 25.24 -7.56 -35.99
N LEU A 70 26.34 -8.33 -35.99
CA LEU A 70 27.13 -8.57 -34.79
C LEU A 70 27.77 -7.26 -34.28
N THR A 71 28.25 -6.40 -35.18
CA THR A 71 28.73 -5.05 -34.83
C THR A 71 27.65 -4.23 -34.13
N MET A 72 26.40 -4.23 -34.63
CA MET A 72 25.30 -3.50 -33.99
C MET A 72 24.94 -4.07 -32.61
N LEU A 73 24.99 -5.40 -32.44
CA LEU A 73 24.79 -6.04 -31.14
C LEU A 73 25.92 -5.70 -30.14
N ILE A 74 27.18 -5.71 -30.58
CA ILE A 74 28.33 -5.33 -29.75
C ILE A 74 28.25 -3.85 -29.36
N LEU A 75 27.89 -2.98 -30.32
CA LEU A 75 27.64 -1.57 -30.03
C LEU A 75 26.51 -1.41 -29.02
N ALA A 76 25.37 -2.09 -29.19
CA ALA A 76 24.28 -2.03 -28.22
C ALA A 76 24.70 -2.49 -26.81
N ALA A 77 25.50 -3.55 -26.71
CA ALA A 77 26.04 -4.04 -25.44
C ALA A 77 26.99 -3.04 -24.76
N ALA A 78 27.72 -2.24 -25.55
CA ALA A 78 28.56 -1.15 -25.04
C ALA A 78 27.75 0.07 -24.52
N ARG A 79 26.42 0.07 -24.72
CA ARG A 79 25.47 1.14 -24.40
C ARG A 79 25.96 2.54 -24.82
N PRO A 80 25.87 2.87 -26.11
CA PRO A 80 26.24 4.18 -26.62
C PRO A 80 25.19 5.20 -26.18
N VAL A 81 25.63 6.29 -25.56
CA VAL A 81 24.77 7.40 -25.13
C VAL A 81 25.26 8.66 -25.80
N LEU A 82 24.31 9.43 -26.36
CA LEU A 82 24.59 10.75 -26.91
C LEU A 82 24.35 11.80 -25.82
N ASN A 83 25.44 12.39 -25.30
CA ASN A 83 25.37 13.47 -24.32
C ASN A 83 25.25 14.79 -25.09
N ARG A 84 24.17 15.54 -24.86
CA ARG A 84 23.96 16.84 -25.51
C ARG A 84 24.56 18.00 -24.73
N THR A 85 24.88 17.78 -23.46
CA THR A 85 25.31 18.81 -22.52
C THR A 85 26.35 18.23 -21.54
N GLU A 86 27.46 18.95 -21.34
CA GLU A 86 28.43 18.66 -20.28
C GLU A 86 27.98 19.34 -18.98
N PHE A 87 27.81 18.57 -17.91
CA PHE A 87 27.38 19.10 -16.61
C PHE A 87 28.53 19.77 -15.84
N SER A 88 29.79 19.41 -16.10
CA SER A 88 30.97 19.97 -15.42
C SER A 88 32.15 20.11 -16.39
N ARG A 89 32.97 21.15 -16.20
CA ARG A 89 34.19 21.41 -17.00
C ARG A 89 35.50 21.33 -16.21
N ASP A 90 35.42 21.14 -14.90
CA ASP A 90 36.59 21.28 -14.01
C ASP A 90 37.19 19.92 -13.61
N GLU A 91 38.52 19.93 -13.41
CA GLU A 91 39.29 18.79 -12.93
C GLU A 91 39.10 18.59 -11.41
N GLY A 92 38.79 17.38 -10.95
CA GLY A 92 38.62 17.05 -9.51
C GLY A 92 37.48 16.09 -9.24
N ALA A 93 37.14 15.80 -7.97
CA ALA A 93 35.97 15.00 -7.62
C ALA A 93 34.66 15.79 -7.81
N ILE A 94 33.52 15.10 -7.95
CA ILE A 94 32.18 15.71 -7.99
C ILE A 94 31.53 15.54 -6.63
N LEU A 95 31.11 16.63 -5.99
CA LEU A 95 30.23 16.57 -4.81
C LEU A 95 28.77 16.67 -5.27
N ILE A 96 27.99 15.63 -5.00
CA ILE A 96 26.55 15.59 -5.23
C ILE A 96 25.85 15.90 -3.92
N ILE A 97 25.08 16.98 -3.88
CA ILE A 97 24.15 17.28 -2.78
C ILE A 97 22.77 16.80 -3.23
N ALA A 98 22.33 15.69 -2.64
CA ALA A 98 21.05 15.09 -2.93
C ALA A 98 20.03 15.51 -1.86
N GLU A 99 19.16 16.47 -2.22
CA GLU A 99 18.02 16.80 -1.36
C GLU A 99 17.07 15.61 -1.30
N ASN A 100 16.89 15.05 -0.10
CA ASN A 100 16.06 13.87 0.13
C ASN A 100 15.05 14.10 1.26
N SER A 101 14.47 15.30 1.30
CA SER A 101 13.45 15.70 2.26
C SER A 101 12.02 15.48 1.71
N TRP A 102 11.01 15.87 2.47
CA TRP A 102 9.59 15.70 2.09
C TRP A 102 9.23 16.41 0.78
N SER A 103 9.94 17.50 0.47
CA SER A 103 9.69 18.36 -0.69
C SER A 103 10.16 17.73 -2.00
N SER A 104 11.20 16.89 -1.96
CA SER A 104 11.75 16.19 -3.13
C SER A 104 10.90 14.98 -3.55
N ALA A 105 9.99 14.51 -2.69
CA ALA A 105 9.24 13.27 -2.89
C ALA A 105 8.36 13.29 -4.16
N ALA A 106 7.65 14.40 -4.40
CA ALA A 106 6.73 14.54 -5.53
C ALA A 106 7.41 14.40 -6.90
N ASN A 107 8.68 14.79 -6.98
CA ASN A 107 9.48 14.77 -8.21
C ASN A 107 10.66 13.78 -8.12
N TRP A 108 10.59 12.79 -7.21
CA TRP A 108 11.72 11.90 -6.93
C TRP A 108 12.23 11.14 -8.16
N GLN A 109 11.34 10.83 -9.10
CA GLN A 109 11.73 10.17 -10.34
C GLN A 109 12.61 11.07 -11.23
N GLU A 110 12.30 12.38 -11.32
CA GLU A 110 13.16 13.35 -12.00
C GLU A 110 14.52 13.45 -11.30
N TYR A 111 14.55 13.49 -9.96
CA TYR A 111 15.80 13.50 -9.18
C TYR A 111 16.67 12.28 -9.49
N ARG A 112 16.09 11.08 -9.55
CA ARG A 112 16.84 9.86 -9.92
C ARG A 112 17.40 9.92 -11.34
N THR A 113 16.64 10.48 -12.29
CA THR A 113 17.16 10.71 -13.64
C THR A 113 18.36 11.65 -13.60
N GLY A 114 18.26 12.78 -12.89
CA GLY A 114 19.35 13.75 -12.76
C GLY A 114 20.60 13.17 -12.10
N LEU A 115 20.44 12.42 -11.00
CA LEU A 115 21.55 11.73 -10.34
C LEU A 115 22.24 10.73 -11.29
N SER A 116 21.46 9.93 -12.03
CA SER A 116 22.00 8.98 -13.00
C SER A 116 22.78 9.68 -14.12
N GLN A 117 22.30 10.82 -14.61
CA GLN A 117 22.99 11.62 -15.62
C GLN A 117 24.34 12.16 -15.11
N ILE A 118 24.39 12.65 -13.87
CA ILE A 118 25.63 13.12 -13.22
C ILE A 118 26.63 11.96 -13.08
N ILE A 119 26.19 10.79 -12.60
CA ILE A 119 27.08 9.63 -12.43
C ILE A 119 27.61 9.15 -13.78
N ASN A 120 26.76 9.08 -14.80
CA ASN A 120 27.18 8.72 -16.16
C ASN A 120 28.24 9.68 -16.68
N GLN A 121 28.08 10.99 -16.43
CA GLN A 121 29.10 11.97 -16.80
C GLN A 121 30.39 11.77 -16.01
N ALA A 122 30.31 11.56 -14.70
CA ALA A 122 31.48 11.28 -13.86
C ALA A 122 32.26 10.04 -14.31
N ARG A 123 31.56 9.01 -14.82
CA ARG A 123 32.15 7.79 -15.40
C ARG A 123 32.99 8.09 -16.63
N LEU A 124 32.54 9.01 -17.46
CA LEU A 124 33.25 9.41 -18.68
C LEU A 124 34.50 10.22 -18.37
N ASP A 125 34.36 11.16 -17.44
CA ASP A 125 35.45 12.05 -17.03
C ASP A 125 36.44 11.34 -16.08
N LEU A 126 36.19 10.08 -15.73
CA LEU A 126 36.96 9.26 -14.78
C LEU A 126 37.11 9.94 -13.41
N ARG A 127 36.03 10.60 -12.95
CA ARG A 127 36.01 11.38 -11.71
C ARG A 127 35.41 10.57 -10.57
N SER A 128 35.97 10.71 -9.37
CA SER A 128 35.37 10.19 -8.14
C SER A 128 34.20 11.04 -7.69
N ILE A 129 33.27 10.43 -6.97
CA ILE A 129 32.04 11.07 -6.50
C ILE A 129 32.01 11.10 -4.97
N TYR A 130 31.55 12.23 -4.42
CA TYR A 130 31.08 12.35 -3.05
C TYR A 130 29.57 12.59 -3.06
N ILE A 131 28.83 11.95 -2.17
CA ILE A 131 27.37 12.11 -2.06
C ILE A 131 27.03 12.55 -0.63
N ALA A 132 26.36 13.69 -0.54
CA ALA A 132 25.82 14.24 0.70
C ALA A 132 24.29 14.25 0.66
N GLN A 133 23.67 13.84 1.76
CA GLN A 133 22.22 13.86 1.97
C GLN A 133 21.85 15.04 2.86
N THR A 134 20.65 15.59 2.69
CA THR A 134 20.20 16.77 3.45
C THR A 134 19.22 16.44 4.58
N ALA A 135 18.56 15.29 4.55
CA ALA A 135 17.62 14.88 5.59
C ALA A 135 18.33 14.12 6.73
N PRO A 136 18.11 14.50 8.01
CA PRO A 136 18.70 13.81 9.16
C PRO A 136 18.08 12.43 9.39
N GLU A 137 18.76 11.63 10.20
CA GLU A 137 18.32 10.30 10.67
C GLU A 137 18.42 10.19 12.19
N ALA A 138 17.70 9.24 12.78
CA ALA A 138 17.75 8.98 14.21
C ALA A 138 19.12 8.40 14.62
N SER A 139 19.74 8.94 15.67
CA SER A 139 21.02 8.44 16.21
C SER A 139 21.01 8.37 17.75
N GLY A 140 21.53 7.30 18.33
CA GLY A 140 21.52 7.12 19.79
C GLY A 140 20.12 6.94 20.38
N ALA A 141 19.87 7.43 21.60
CA ALA A 141 18.57 7.32 22.26
C ALA A 141 17.63 8.52 22.00
N THR A 142 18.19 9.74 21.92
CA THR A 142 17.40 10.99 21.85
C THR A 142 17.91 11.97 20.79
N THR A 143 19.00 11.66 20.07
CA THR A 143 19.59 12.59 19.12
C THR A 143 19.21 12.24 17.67
N THR A 144 19.38 13.22 16.81
CA THR A 144 19.31 13.11 15.35
C THR A 144 20.65 13.54 14.79
N ARG A 145 21.06 12.95 13.66
CA ARG A 145 22.27 13.36 12.95
C ARG A 145 22.08 13.15 11.46
N LEU A 146 22.78 13.91 10.63
CA LEU A 146 22.83 13.61 9.20
C LEU A 146 23.53 12.27 8.90
N PRO A 147 23.24 11.63 7.77
CA PRO A 147 24.08 10.57 7.22
C PRO A 147 25.48 11.07 6.87
N ASP A 148 26.49 10.21 6.99
CA ASP A 148 27.88 10.55 6.66
C ASP A 148 28.03 10.78 5.16
N ILE A 149 28.90 11.73 4.78
CA ILE A 149 29.17 11.99 3.36
C ILE A 149 29.90 10.77 2.80
N ILE A 150 29.35 10.19 1.74
CA ILE A 150 29.89 8.97 1.15
C ILE A 150 30.85 9.37 0.04
N GLY A 151 32.13 9.00 0.18
CA GLY A 151 33.12 9.20 -0.86
C GLY A 151 34.55 9.24 -0.32
N PRO A 152 35.57 9.31 -1.20
CA PRO A 152 35.42 9.27 -2.66
C PRO A 152 35.06 7.84 -3.11
N ILE A 153 33.99 7.72 -3.89
CA ILE A 153 33.55 6.43 -4.47
C ILE A 153 33.62 6.47 -5.99
N SER A 154 33.68 5.28 -6.59
CA SER A 154 33.60 5.15 -8.04
C SER A 154 32.16 5.41 -8.55
N PRO A 155 31.98 5.87 -9.80
CA PRO A 155 30.65 6.01 -10.40
C PRO A 155 29.81 4.73 -10.37
N HIS A 156 30.43 3.55 -10.40
CA HIS A 156 29.73 2.26 -10.30
C HIS A 156 29.20 1.95 -8.90
N GLU A 157 29.93 2.35 -7.86
CA GLU A 157 29.46 2.24 -6.48
C GLU A 157 28.37 3.26 -6.18
N ALA A 158 28.45 4.45 -6.78
CA ALA A 158 27.46 5.50 -6.64
C ALA A 158 26.08 5.07 -7.19
N ASP A 159 26.01 4.33 -8.30
CA ASP A 159 24.76 3.76 -8.82
C ASP A 159 24.04 2.89 -7.77
N ARG A 160 24.79 2.02 -7.06
CA ARG A 160 24.22 1.17 -6.01
C ARG A 160 23.70 1.97 -4.82
N PHE A 161 24.25 3.16 -4.59
CA PHE A 161 23.80 4.04 -3.51
C PHE A 161 22.50 4.76 -3.87
N ILE A 162 22.36 5.24 -5.12
CA ILE A 162 21.12 5.90 -5.59
C ILE A 162 19.92 4.97 -5.43
N ASP A 163 20.06 3.67 -5.72
CA ASP A 163 18.97 2.70 -5.60
C ASP A 163 18.42 2.59 -4.17
N ARG A 164 19.22 2.94 -3.15
CA ARG A 164 18.84 2.94 -1.73
C ARG A 164 18.39 4.32 -1.24
N LEU A 165 18.62 5.37 -2.02
CA LEU A 165 18.26 6.72 -1.64
C LEU A 165 16.75 6.92 -1.78
N HIS A 166 16.12 7.40 -0.72
CA HIS A 166 14.68 7.66 -0.66
C HIS A 166 14.42 9.01 0.03
N PRO A 167 13.32 9.70 -0.32
CA PRO A 167 12.91 10.91 0.37
C PRO A 167 12.45 10.58 1.79
N ARG A 168 12.74 11.49 2.72
CA ARG A 168 12.34 11.41 4.12
C ARG A 168 11.15 12.33 4.41
N PRO A 169 10.23 11.98 5.32
CA PRO A 169 9.00 12.72 5.59
C PRO A 169 9.19 13.93 6.54
N TRP A 170 10.39 14.51 6.60
CA TRP A 170 10.72 15.63 7.50
C TRP A 170 11.69 16.61 6.82
N ALA A 171 11.91 17.77 7.45
CA ALA A 171 12.70 18.86 6.90
C ALA A 171 14.20 18.52 6.80
N PRO A 172 14.93 19.13 5.84
CA PRO A 172 16.38 19.01 5.75
C PRO A 172 17.11 19.83 6.82
N ASP A 173 18.38 19.51 7.08
CA ASP A 173 19.26 20.21 8.02
C ASP A 173 20.55 20.70 7.32
N TYR A 174 20.51 21.90 6.76
CA TYR A 174 21.67 22.47 6.04
C TYR A 174 22.77 22.96 6.98
N THR A 175 22.45 23.32 8.22
CA THR A 175 23.47 23.72 9.22
C THR A 175 24.34 22.53 9.61
N ALA A 176 23.74 21.37 9.87
CA ALA A 176 24.50 20.15 10.14
C ALA A 176 25.32 19.71 8.91
N LEU A 177 24.85 19.97 7.69
CA LEU A 177 25.57 19.65 6.46
C LEU A 177 26.79 20.56 6.27
N SER A 178 26.64 21.88 6.47
CA SER A 178 27.76 22.85 6.46
C SER A 178 28.85 22.43 7.44
N ASN A 179 28.48 22.14 8.69
CA ASN A 179 29.43 21.68 9.71
C ASN A 179 30.19 20.42 9.28
N ARG A 180 29.50 19.43 8.68
CA ARG A 180 30.14 18.20 8.19
C ARG A 180 31.12 18.45 7.05
N ILE A 181 30.79 19.33 6.12
CA ILE A 181 31.66 19.65 5.00
C ILE A 181 32.90 20.39 5.51
N ALA A 182 32.74 21.31 6.47
CA ALA A 182 33.84 22.01 7.12
C ALA A 182 34.79 21.05 7.89
N ASP A 183 34.25 20.02 8.53
CA ASP A 183 35.04 19.00 9.25
C ASP A 183 35.89 18.12 8.31
N HIS A 184 35.57 18.06 7.01
CA HIS A 184 36.26 17.24 6.02
C HIS A 184 37.09 18.08 5.03
N GLN A 185 38.05 18.87 5.55
CA GLN A 185 38.90 19.76 4.71
C GLN A 185 39.64 19.03 3.57
N HIS A 186 40.05 17.77 3.78
CA HIS A 186 40.69 16.97 2.72
C HIS A 186 39.75 16.67 1.56
N MET A 187 38.46 16.44 1.84
CA MET A 187 37.43 16.28 0.81
C MET A 187 37.23 17.60 0.07
N ALA A 188 37.08 18.72 0.80
CA ALA A 188 36.87 20.05 0.22
C ALA A 188 37.93 20.42 -0.83
N ASN A 189 39.20 20.14 -0.53
CA ASN A 189 40.32 20.39 -1.46
C ASN A 189 40.34 19.48 -2.69
N SER A 190 39.61 18.36 -2.68
CA SER A 190 39.54 17.41 -3.79
C SER A 190 38.35 17.67 -4.72
N ILE A 191 37.37 18.48 -4.31
CA ILE A 191 36.16 18.75 -5.09
C ILE A 191 36.47 19.76 -6.18
N GLY A 192 36.24 19.36 -7.44
CA GLY A 192 36.37 20.23 -8.61
C GLY A 192 35.03 20.85 -9.05
N SER A 193 33.89 20.24 -8.68
CA SER A 193 32.57 20.79 -9.01
C SER A 193 31.48 20.27 -8.08
N ILE A 194 30.44 21.08 -7.87
CA ILE A 194 29.31 20.77 -6.98
C ILE A 194 28.04 20.66 -7.82
N MET A 195 27.38 19.51 -7.73
CA MET A 195 26.08 19.24 -8.34
C MET A 195 25.02 19.21 -7.25
N TRP A 196 24.11 20.17 -7.25
CA TRP A 196 23.07 20.29 -6.23
C TRP A 196 21.71 20.00 -6.83
N LEU A 197 21.13 18.86 -6.49
CA LEU A 197 19.74 18.55 -6.84
C LEU A 197 18.82 19.14 -5.80
N THR A 198 17.91 20.00 -6.25
CA THR A 198 17.17 20.85 -5.34
C THR A 198 15.73 21.05 -5.76
N ASP A 199 14.88 21.28 -4.76
CA ASP A 199 13.49 21.66 -4.95
C ASP A 199 13.36 23.16 -5.24
N ASN A 200 14.47 23.92 -5.19
CA ASN A 200 14.57 25.37 -5.31
C ASN A 200 13.77 26.15 -4.24
N MET A 201 13.38 25.49 -3.15
CA MET A 201 12.72 26.08 -2.00
C MET A 201 13.75 26.59 -1.00
N GLU A 202 13.48 27.75 -0.40
CA GLU A 202 14.31 28.30 0.66
C GLU A 202 14.12 27.50 1.96
N HIS A 203 15.24 27.19 2.61
CA HIS A 203 15.29 26.55 3.91
C HIS A 203 16.32 27.27 4.79
N PRO A 204 16.18 27.20 6.13
CA PRO A 204 17.18 27.75 7.03
C PRO A 204 18.60 27.28 6.67
N ALA A 205 19.54 28.23 6.58
CA ALA A 205 20.95 28.03 6.24
C ALA A 205 21.26 27.48 4.82
N LYS A 206 20.28 27.30 3.94
CA LYS A 206 20.51 26.80 2.57
C LYS A 206 21.30 27.78 1.72
N ALA A 207 20.91 29.06 1.72
CA ALA A 207 21.63 30.12 1.00
C ALA A 207 23.05 30.35 1.56
N ASP A 208 23.22 30.26 2.87
CA ASP A 208 24.53 30.39 3.54
C ASP A 208 25.46 29.26 3.12
N LEU A 209 24.98 28.01 3.16
CA LEU A 209 25.73 26.85 2.67
C LEU A 209 26.10 27.01 1.18
N ALA A 210 25.19 27.52 0.35
CA ALA A 210 25.49 27.76 -1.06
C ALA A 210 26.61 28.80 -1.25
N ASN A 211 26.61 29.88 -0.46
CA ASN A 211 27.69 30.87 -0.48
C ASN A 211 29.03 30.25 -0.04
N GLU A 212 29.04 29.45 1.02
CA GLU A 212 30.24 28.74 1.51
C GLU A 212 30.79 27.79 0.43
N LEU A 213 29.93 26.96 -0.15
CA LEU A 213 30.29 26.00 -1.18
C LEU A 213 30.79 26.67 -2.47
N GLY A 214 30.25 27.84 -2.82
CA GLY A 214 30.68 28.62 -3.98
C GLY A 214 32.13 29.10 -3.89
N THR A 215 32.71 29.13 -2.68
CA THR A 215 34.15 29.41 -2.48
C THR A 215 35.04 28.18 -2.71
N ILE A 216 34.47 26.98 -2.64
CA ILE A 216 35.20 25.71 -2.78
C ILE A 216 35.28 25.32 -4.26
N ALA A 217 34.12 25.26 -4.94
CA ALA A 217 34.05 24.87 -6.34
C ALA A 217 32.77 25.41 -7.02
N PRO A 218 32.74 25.51 -8.36
CA PRO A 218 31.55 25.98 -9.07
C PRO A 218 30.31 25.11 -8.81
N ILE A 219 29.19 25.77 -8.54
CA ILE A 219 27.90 25.14 -8.24
C ILE A 219 27.06 25.09 -9.52
N THR A 220 26.61 23.88 -9.86
CA THR A 220 25.54 23.66 -10.83
C THR A 220 24.32 23.12 -10.09
N VAL A 221 23.23 23.87 -10.17
CA VAL A 221 21.94 23.55 -9.58
C VAL A 221 21.07 22.85 -10.61
N LEU A 222 20.50 21.71 -10.22
CA LEU A 222 19.58 20.92 -11.02
C LEU A 222 18.21 20.95 -10.36
N GLY A 223 17.30 21.71 -10.96
CA GLY A 223 15.90 21.83 -10.55
C GLY A 223 14.96 20.96 -11.39
N THR A 224 13.77 20.69 -10.87
CA THR A 224 12.73 19.92 -11.56
C THR A 224 11.95 20.79 -12.55
N LYS A 225 11.38 20.17 -13.59
CA LYS A 225 10.60 20.90 -14.59
C LYS A 225 9.24 21.40 -14.06
N ARG A 226 8.67 20.67 -13.11
CA ARG A 226 7.39 21.02 -12.46
C ARG A 226 7.62 21.14 -10.96
N GLU A 227 7.49 22.35 -10.45
CA GLU A 227 7.44 22.58 -9.01
C GLU A 227 6.01 22.26 -8.52
N ASN A 228 5.82 21.08 -7.93
CA ASN A 228 4.53 20.62 -7.40
C ASN A 228 4.45 20.83 -5.88
N ARG A 229 4.78 22.03 -5.40
CA ARG A 229 4.78 22.33 -3.95
C ARG A 229 3.37 22.64 -3.48
N ILE A 230 2.69 21.61 -2.97
CA ILE A 230 1.35 21.70 -2.38
C ILE A 230 1.35 20.88 -1.09
N THR A 231 0.65 21.36 -0.07
CA THR A 231 0.52 20.68 1.22
C THR A 231 -0.90 20.79 1.74
N VAL A 232 -1.33 19.80 2.52
CA VAL A 232 -2.61 19.87 3.25
C VAL A 232 -2.30 20.42 4.64
N GLN A 233 -2.54 21.72 4.83
CA GLN A 233 -2.16 22.43 6.05
C GLN A 233 -3.12 22.12 7.20
N SER A 234 -4.42 22.14 6.92
CA SER A 234 -5.44 21.78 7.89
C SER A 234 -6.62 21.08 7.26
N LEU A 235 -7.23 20.21 8.04
CA LEU A 235 -8.52 19.60 7.80
C LEU A 235 -9.34 19.93 9.05
N THR A 236 -10.56 20.45 8.89
CA THR A 236 -11.51 20.69 9.99
C THR A 236 -12.90 20.23 9.59
N ARG A 237 -13.60 19.53 10.47
CA ARG A 237 -14.96 19.07 10.20
C ARG A 237 -15.98 20.11 10.64
N ASN A 238 -17.01 20.33 9.81
CA ASN A 238 -18.17 21.15 10.16
C ASN A 238 -19.48 20.37 9.96
N ARG A 239 -20.64 21.00 10.22
CA ARG A 239 -21.97 20.36 10.14
C ARG A 239 -22.32 19.84 8.75
N THR A 240 -21.74 20.41 7.70
CA THR A 240 -22.13 20.17 6.31
C THR A 240 -21.04 19.45 5.50
N GLY A 241 -19.87 19.20 6.09
CA GLY A 241 -18.73 18.63 5.37
C GLY A 241 -17.37 18.79 6.06
N LEU A 242 -16.30 18.76 5.27
CA LEU A 242 -14.91 19.03 5.67
C LEU A 242 -14.42 20.32 5.05
N ASP A 243 -13.93 21.23 5.88
CA ASP A 243 -13.15 22.38 5.45
C ASP A 243 -11.68 21.98 5.36
N ILE A 244 -11.07 22.24 4.21
CA ILE A 244 -9.69 21.87 3.91
C ILE A 244 -8.93 23.13 3.53
N THR A 245 -7.75 23.30 4.12
CA THR A 245 -6.83 24.37 3.78
C THR A 245 -5.60 23.77 3.10
N LEU A 246 -5.40 24.12 1.84
CA LEU A 246 -4.22 23.75 1.07
C LEU A 246 -3.26 24.95 1.06
N ALA A 247 -2.00 24.74 1.44
CA ALA A 247 -0.94 25.70 1.18
C ALA A 247 -0.18 25.26 -0.07
N HIS A 248 0.15 26.18 -0.96
CA HIS A 248 0.82 25.88 -2.22
C HIS A 248 1.72 27.02 -2.67
N GLN A 249 2.66 26.73 -3.56
CA GLN A 249 3.39 27.78 -4.28
C GLN A 249 2.46 28.61 -5.15
N ASN A 250 2.91 29.80 -5.53
CA ASN A 250 2.18 30.62 -6.47
C ASN A 250 2.21 29.98 -7.86
N MET A 251 1.04 29.74 -8.43
CA MET A 251 0.89 29.18 -9.77
C MET A 251 0.65 30.29 -10.78
N ASN A 252 1.34 30.24 -11.92
CA ASN A 252 1.14 31.20 -13.02
C ASN A 252 -0.20 30.99 -13.76
N ALA A 253 -0.76 29.79 -13.68
CA ALA A 253 -2.03 29.41 -14.30
C ALA A 253 -2.87 28.61 -13.29
N PRO A 254 -4.21 28.65 -13.39
CA PRO A 254 -5.06 27.85 -12.53
C PRO A 254 -4.77 26.35 -12.70
N GLY A 255 -4.71 25.64 -11.59
CA GLY A 255 -4.50 24.18 -11.54
C GLY A 255 -5.70 23.47 -10.94
N GLU A 256 -6.09 22.33 -11.51
CA GLU A 256 -7.11 21.46 -10.93
C GLU A 256 -6.45 20.24 -10.30
N PHE A 257 -6.77 19.98 -9.04
CA PHE A 257 -6.22 18.88 -8.25
C PHE A 257 -7.36 18.08 -7.63
N ALA A 258 -7.25 16.75 -7.60
CA ALA A 258 -8.23 15.92 -6.93
C ALA A 258 -7.76 15.54 -5.53
N LEU A 259 -8.59 15.81 -4.52
CA LEU A 259 -8.42 15.33 -3.16
C LEU A 259 -9.05 13.94 -3.02
N LEU A 260 -8.32 13.01 -2.42
CA LEU A 260 -8.72 11.64 -2.17
C LEU A 260 -8.89 11.41 -0.67
N ALA A 261 -10.11 11.21 -0.21
CA ALA A 261 -10.38 10.74 1.14
C ALA A 261 -10.35 9.21 1.17
N ARG A 262 -9.56 8.63 2.07
CA ARG A 262 -9.34 7.18 2.17
C ARG A 262 -9.71 6.65 3.55
N ASN A 263 -10.15 5.40 3.59
CA ASN A 263 -10.40 4.66 4.84
C ASN A 263 -9.13 3.99 5.39
N GLU A 264 -9.27 3.27 6.50
CA GLU A 264 -8.20 2.50 7.16
C GLU A 264 -7.51 1.49 6.24
N ARG A 265 -8.25 0.96 5.26
CA ARG A 265 -7.75 -0.01 4.29
C ARG A 265 -7.10 0.66 3.08
N GLY A 266 -6.98 1.98 3.08
CA GLY A 266 -6.46 2.78 1.97
C GLY A 266 -7.42 2.90 0.78
N GLN A 267 -8.66 2.43 0.89
CA GLN A 267 -9.65 2.53 -0.19
C GLN A 267 -10.16 3.97 -0.30
N VAL A 268 -10.28 4.46 -1.53
CA VAL A 268 -10.83 5.79 -1.81
C VAL A 268 -12.33 5.78 -1.53
N LEU A 269 -12.76 6.54 -0.53
CA LEU A 269 -14.16 6.76 -0.19
C LEU A 269 -14.76 7.91 -1.00
N LEU A 270 -13.96 8.94 -1.25
CA LEU A 270 -14.37 10.12 -1.98
C LEU A 270 -13.21 10.70 -2.80
N ARG A 271 -13.54 11.19 -3.99
CA ARG A 271 -12.70 12.02 -4.83
C ARG A 271 -13.36 13.38 -5.04
N HIS A 272 -12.69 14.47 -4.68
CA HIS A 272 -13.21 15.83 -4.80
C HIS A 272 -12.22 16.74 -5.53
N THR A 273 -12.65 17.42 -6.59
CA THR A 273 -11.80 18.32 -7.36
C THR A 273 -11.74 19.70 -6.74
N VAL A 274 -10.54 20.21 -6.54
CA VAL A 274 -10.23 21.55 -6.04
C VAL A 274 -9.51 22.32 -7.14
N LYS A 275 -9.95 23.55 -7.36
CA LYS A 275 -9.30 24.49 -8.26
C LYS A 275 -8.42 25.44 -7.45
N ILE A 276 -7.13 25.47 -7.76
CA ILE A 276 -6.18 26.45 -7.24
C ILE A 276 -6.12 27.60 -8.23
N GLU A 277 -6.40 28.81 -7.75
CA GLU A 277 -6.35 30.03 -8.57
C GLU A 277 -4.92 30.61 -8.61
N PRO A 278 -4.53 31.25 -9.72
CA PRO A 278 -3.22 31.88 -9.83
C PRO A 278 -3.06 33.04 -8.82
N ALA A 279 -1.82 33.42 -8.52
CA ALA A 279 -1.50 34.51 -7.58
C ALA A 279 -2.02 34.30 -6.15
N THR A 280 -2.23 33.05 -5.74
CA THR A 280 -2.59 32.68 -4.36
C THR A 280 -1.54 31.73 -3.77
N HIS A 281 -1.42 31.73 -2.43
CA HIS A 281 -0.53 30.82 -1.68
C HIS A 281 -1.30 29.84 -0.78
N GLN A 282 -2.60 30.05 -0.66
CA GLN A 282 -3.50 29.26 0.16
C GLN A 282 -4.86 29.16 -0.52
N THR A 283 -5.39 27.95 -0.61
CA THR A 283 -6.72 27.66 -1.13
C THR A 283 -7.54 26.98 -0.04
N ARG A 284 -8.74 27.51 0.23
CA ARG A 284 -9.70 26.90 1.16
C ARG A 284 -10.86 26.33 0.37
N THR A 285 -11.21 25.07 0.65
CA THR A 285 -12.35 24.39 0.02
C THR A 285 -13.19 23.69 1.07
N GLN A 286 -14.48 23.54 0.78
CA GLN A 286 -15.38 22.74 1.57
C GLN A 286 -15.83 21.52 0.77
N ILE A 287 -15.60 20.34 1.33
CA ILE A 287 -16.07 19.07 0.79
C ILE A 287 -17.37 18.68 1.47
N PRO A 288 -18.53 18.71 0.79
CA PRO A 288 -19.77 18.20 1.36
C PRO A 288 -19.67 16.69 1.55
N LEU A 289 -20.00 16.19 2.75
CA LEU A 289 -19.98 14.77 3.09
C LEU A 289 -21.31 14.30 3.68
N PRO A 290 -21.85 13.16 3.22
CA PRO A 290 -22.81 12.39 4.00
C PRO A 290 -22.23 11.99 5.37
N SER A 291 -23.07 11.97 6.40
CA SER A 291 -22.70 11.56 7.77
C SER A 291 -22.02 10.19 7.81
N ASP A 292 -22.53 9.26 7.01
CA ASP A 292 -22.21 7.82 7.09
C ASP A 292 -20.76 7.51 6.70
N ILE A 293 -20.17 8.30 5.81
CA ILE A 293 -18.79 8.10 5.35
C ILE A 293 -17.77 8.86 6.19
N THR A 294 -18.20 9.84 7.01
CA THR A 294 -17.25 10.74 7.66
C THR A 294 -16.41 10.03 8.71
N ASN A 295 -17.01 9.14 9.50
CA ASN A 295 -16.29 8.33 10.50
C ASN A 295 -15.32 7.32 9.88
N SER A 296 -15.46 7.05 8.58
CA SER A 296 -14.62 6.10 7.87
C SER A 296 -13.37 6.74 7.26
N ILE A 297 -13.28 8.08 7.20
CA ILE A 297 -12.12 8.79 6.62
C ILE A 297 -10.96 8.77 7.62
N GLN A 298 -9.88 8.11 7.25
CA GLN A 298 -8.62 8.06 8.00
C GLN A 298 -7.52 8.95 7.43
N SER A 299 -7.57 9.29 6.15
CA SER A 299 -6.61 10.21 5.55
C SER A 299 -7.22 10.95 4.36
N VAL A 300 -6.74 12.17 4.11
CA VAL A 300 -7.02 12.94 2.90
C VAL A 300 -5.70 13.26 2.22
N GLY A 301 -5.55 12.90 0.94
CA GLY A 301 -4.35 13.13 0.15
C GLY A 301 -4.64 13.81 -1.18
N ILE A 302 -3.61 14.28 -1.89
CA ILE A 302 -3.73 14.85 -3.24
C ILE A 302 -3.40 13.77 -4.29
N GLU A 303 -4.27 13.57 -5.26
CA GLU A 303 -4.04 12.65 -6.37
C GLU A 303 -2.86 13.10 -7.24
N GLY A 304 -1.95 12.17 -7.54
CA GLY A 304 -0.81 12.42 -8.43
C GLY A 304 0.37 13.16 -7.79
N ILE A 305 0.32 13.48 -6.49
CA ILE A 305 1.43 14.12 -5.77
C ILE A 305 1.77 13.30 -4.52
N GLU A 306 2.80 12.45 -4.64
CA GLU A 306 3.29 11.60 -3.55
C GLU A 306 4.25 12.36 -2.63
N SER A 307 3.78 12.76 -1.45
CA SER A 307 4.61 13.36 -0.40
C SER A 307 3.93 13.22 0.96
N ALA A 308 4.72 13.10 2.03
CA ALA A 308 4.19 13.19 3.40
C ALA A 308 3.47 14.52 3.68
N ALA A 309 3.80 15.58 2.95
CA ALA A 309 3.19 16.90 3.14
C ALA A 309 1.82 17.06 2.45
N THR A 310 1.51 16.22 1.44
CA THR A 310 0.22 16.23 0.73
C THR A 310 -0.81 15.32 1.37
N VAL A 311 -0.43 14.54 2.39
CA VAL A 311 -1.30 13.61 3.11
C VAL A 311 -1.59 14.15 4.50
N PHE A 312 -2.87 14.22 4.85
CA PHE A 312 -3.35 14.56 6.17
C PHE A 312 -4.06 13.35 6.79
N GLN A 313 -3.49 12.78 7.84
CA GLN A 313 -4.11 11.71 8.61
C GLN A 313 -5.09 12.28 9.63
N THR A 314 -6.21 11.59 9.84
CA THR A 314 -7.23 11.94 10.84
C THR A 314 -7.01 11.12 12.10
N GLY A 315 -7.00 11.77 13.27
CA GLY A 315 -6.89 11.09 14.56
C GLY A 315 -8.25 10.62 15.10
N ALA A 316 -8.28 9.99 16.28
CA ALA A 316 -9.52 9.56 16.95
C ALA A 316 -10.48 10.71 17.26
N ARG A 317 -9.98 11.95 17.38
CA ARG A 317 -10.81 13.17 17.51
C ARG A 317 -11.76 13.40 16.33
N TRP A 318 -11.59 12.68 15.22
CA TRP A 318 -12.39 12.77 14.00
C TRP A 318 -13.52 11.75 13.90
N GLN A 319 -13.58 10.75 14.79
CA GLN A 319 -14.68 9.78 14.84
C GLN A 319 -15.83 10.34 15.67
N GLN A 320 -17.03 10.47 15.10
CA GLN A 320 -18.24 10.79 15.87
C GLN A 320 -18.59 9.63 16.80
N ARG A 321 -18.87 9.96 18.06
CA ARG A 321 -19.44 9.00 19.00
C ARG A 321 -20.85 8.64 18.60
N LYS A 322 -21.21 7.36 18.78
CA LYS A 322 -22.59 6.90 18.65
C LYS A 322 -23.30 7.07 19.99
N VAL A 323 -24.30 7.94 20.01
CA VAL A 323 -25.09 8.26 21.20
C VAL A 323 -26.50 7.70 21.02
N GLY A 324 -26.86 6.70 21.82
CA GLY A 324 -28.20 6.16 21.84
C GLY A 324 -29.05 6.84 22.91
N VAL A 325 -30.11 7.54 22.53
CA VAL A 325 -31.10 8.07 23.46
C VAL A 325 -32.23 7.04 23.61
N ILE A 326 -32.40 6.53 24.83
CA ILE A 326 -33.36 5.46 25.12
C ILE A 326 -34.77 6.06 25.13
N VAL A 327 -35.63 5.53 24.25
CA VAL A 327 -37.05 5.92 24.16
C VAL A 327 -37.98 4.76 24.53
N SER A 328 -39.16 5.09 25.07
CA SER A 328 -40.18 4.11 25.41
C SER A 328 -40.86 3.54 24.15
N SER A 329 -41.22 2.26 24.17
CA SER A 329 -41.96 1.62 23.08
C SER A 329 -43.35 2.24 22.94
N GLY A 330 -43.55 3.07 21.93
CA GLY A 330 -44.81 3.80 21.68
C GLY A 330 -44.65 5.31 21.58
N ASP A 331 -43.53 5.87 22.06
CA ASP A 331 -43.16 7.24 21.75
C ASP A 331 -42.66 7.28 20.30
N SER A 332 -43.44 7.90 19.41
CA SER A 332 -42.87 8.30 18.11
C SER A 332 -41.70 9.25 18.39
N PRO A 333 -40.55 9.10 17.72
CA PRO A 333 -39.45 10.05 17.76
C PRO A 333 -39.85 11.30 16.97
N VAL A 334 -40.93 11.97 17.39
CA VAL A 334 -41.22 13.30 16.92
C VAL A 334 -40.13 14.16 17.55
N LEU A 335 -39.21 14.64 16.72
CA LEU A 335 -38.16 15.63 17.01
C LEU A 335 -38.69 16.95 17.65
N LEU A 336 -39.99 17.03 17.94
CA LEU A 336 -40.71 18.16 18.52
C LEU A 336 -41.30 17.84 19.91
N SER A 337 -40.98 16.71 20.53
CA SER A 337 -41.27 16.55 21.96
C SER A 337 -40.28 17.42 22.77
N ASP A 338 -40.81 18.32 23.60
CA ASP A 338 -40.00 19.25 24.42
C ASP A 338 -38.93 18.53 25.27
N ARG A 339 -39.12 17.23 25.54
CA ARG A 339 -38.26 16.40 26.39
C ARG A 339 -36.90 16.07 25.77
N TYR A 340 -36.79 15.96 24.45
CA TYR A 340 -35.52 15.60 23.77
C TYR A 340 -34.91 16.76 22.97
N PHE A 341 -35.66 17.84 22.74
CA PHE A 341 -35.24 18.96 21.89
C PHE A 341 -33.88 19.57 22.27
N PHE A 342 -33.68 19.91 23.56
CA PHE A 342 -32.42 20.53 24.01
C PHE A 342 -31.26 19.55 23.99
N LEU A 343 -31.52 18.28 24.30
CA LEU A 343 -30.54 17.20 24.26
C LEU A 343 -30.04 16.98 22.83
N ASP A 344 -30.96 16.87 21.87
CA ASP A 344 -30.63 16.73 20.44
C ASP A 344 -29.76 17.89 19.96
N ARG A 345 -30.19 19.12 20.26
CA ARG A 345 -29.50 20.32 19.80
C ARG A 345 -28.09 20.47 20.39
N ALA A 346 -27.86 19.94 21.59
CA ALA A 346 -26.55 19.94 22.23
C ALA A 346 -25.62 18.84 21.67
N ILE A 347 -26.15 17.67 21.30
CA ILE A 347 -25.34 16.48 20.96
C ILE A 347 -25.18 16.29 19.45
N SER A 348 -26.25 16.39 18.67
CA SER A 348 -26.29 16.05 17.24
C SER A 348 -25.25 16.76 16.35
N PRO A 349 -24.75 17.98 16.68
CA PRO A 349 -23.62 18.56 15.95
C PRO A 349 -22.28 17.84 16.11
N TYR A 350 -22.13 17.04 17.17
CA TYR A 350 -20.85 16.47 17.61
C TYR A 350 -20.84 14.93 17.66
N ALA A 351 -22.01 14.29 17.64
CA ALA A 351 -22.17 12.85 17.73
C ALA A 351 -23.28 12.34 16.78
N ASP A 352 -23.25 11.05 16.45
CA ASP A 352 -24.32 10.37 15.72
C ASP A 352 -25.39 9.91 16.72
N VAL A 353 -26.56 10.54 16.70
CA VAL A 353 -27.61 10.36 17.72
C VAL A 353 -28.71 9.45 17.18
N THR A 354 -28.93 8.33 17.84
CA THR A 354 -30.00 7.38 17.52
C THR A 354 -31.03 7.34 18.65
N TYR A 355 -32.30 7.56 18.31
CA TYR A 355 -33.43 7.41 19.23
C TYR A 355 -34.09 6.07 19.00
N ALA A 356 -33.94 5.12 19.94
CA ALA A 356 -34.55 3.80 19.82
C ALA A 356 -34.76 3.13 21.19
N PRO A 357 -35.60 2.08 21.26
CA PRO A 357 -35.69 1.25 22.46
C PRO A 357 -34.35 0.62 22.82
N LEU A 358 -34.09 0.42 24.12
CA LEU A 358 -32.81 -0.04 24.67
C LEU A 358 -32.22 -1.26 23.95
N GLY A 359 -33.04 -2.29 23.66
CA GLY A 359 -32.57 -3.50 22.98
C GLY A 359 -31.93 -3.22 21.61
N LYS A 360 -32.54 -2.36 20.79
CA LYS A 360 -32.01 -1.99 19.46
C LYS A 360 -30.73 -1.17 19.58
N LEU A 361 -30.65 -0.29 20.58
CA LEU A 361 -29.46 0.52 20.82
C LEU A 361 -28.26 -0.34 21.23
N LEU A 362 -28.49 -1.34 22.08
CA LEU A 362 -27.45 -2.29 22.51
C LEU A 362 -26.93 -3.14 21.34
N GLU A 363 -27.78 -3.52 20.39
CA GLU A 363 -27.37 -4.23 19.16
C GLU A 363 -26.56 -3.34 18.19
N SER A 364 -26.80 -2.03 18.21
CA SER A 364 -26.23 -1.06 17.27
C SER A 364 -24.82 -0.56 17.66
N GLY A 365 -24.27 -1.06 18.77
CA GLY A 365 -22.92 -0.73 19.23
C GLY A 365 -22.73 0.74 19.59
N MET A 366 -23.60 1.27 20.45
CA MET A 366 -23.51 2.65 20.95
C MET A 366 -22.30 2.84 21.90
N ASP A 367 -21.65 4.00 21.85
CA ASP A 367 -20.58 4.39 22.79
C ASP A 367 -21.18 4.97 24.08
N ILE A 368 -22.26 5.73 23.94
CA ILE A 368 -22.98 6.38 25.04
C ILE A 368 -24.45 6.01 24.95
N LEU A 369 -25.05 5.71 26.10
CA LEU A 369 -26.49 5.56 26.24
C LEU A 369 -27.03 6.64 27.16
N VAL A 370 -28.09 7.33 26.73
CA VAL A 370 -28.73 8.40 27.50
C VAL A 370 -30.12 7.96 27.92
N ALA A 371 -30.39 8.03 29.23
CA ALA A 371 -31.71 7.75 29.82
C ALA A 371 -32.26 9.00 30.51
N THR A 372 -33.54 9.31 30.28
CA THR A 372 -34.23 10.48 30.83
C THR A 372 -35.27 10.05 31.88
N GLY A 373 -34.79 9.73 33.09
CA GLY A 373 -35.60 9.11 34.15
C GLY A 373 -35.41 7.58 34.23
N PRO A 374 -36.47 6.80 34.51
CA PRO A 374 -36.41 5.33 34.53
C PRO A 374 -35.96 4.74 33.18
N ILE A 375 -35.26 3.60 33.18
CA ILE A 375 -34.75 3.01 31.94
C ILE A 375 -35.84 2.14 31.30
N SER A 376 -36.48 2.66 30.27
CA SER A 376 -37.52 1.93 29.52
C SER A 376 -36.98 0.63 28.92
N GLY A 377 -37.65 -0.48 29.21
CA GLY A 377 -37.27 -1.81 28.72
C GLY A 377 -36.11 -2.48 29.47
N LEU A 378 -35.68 -1.94 30.62
CA LEU A 378 -34.57 -2.50 31.39
C LEU A 378 -34.83 -3.94 31.85
N GLY A 379 -36.05 -4.31 32.23
CA GLY A 379 -36.34 -5.64 32.78
C GLY A 379 -35.86 -6.80 31.90
N SER A 380 -36.05 -6.72 30.58
CA SER A 380 -35.57 -7.75 29.64
C SER A 380 -34.11 -7.56 29.20
N GLN A 381 -33.54 -6.37 29.38
CA GLN A 381 -32.21 -5.98 28.90
C GLN A 381 -31.18 -5.77 30.01
N TYR A 382 -31.53 -6.04 31.27
CA TYR A 382 -30.70 -5.73 32.45
C TYR A 382 -29.27 -6.26 32.30
N SER A 383 -29.13 -7.57 32.05
CA SER A 383 -27.81 -8.21 31.92
C SER A 383 -27.04 -7.75 30.68
N ALA A 384 -27.75 -7.27 29.64
CA ALA A 384 -27.13 -6.74 28.43
C ALA A 384 -26.58 -5.33 28.68
N LEU A 385 -27.35 -4.46 29.33
CA LEU A 385 -26.90 -3.14 29.74
C LEU A 385 -25.76 -3.21 30.76
N GLU A 386 -25.85 -4.09 31.76
CA GLU A 386 -24.79 -4.30 32.74
C GLU A 386 -23.47 -4.72 32.07
N ARG A 387 -23.54 -5.66 31.14
CA ARG A 387 -22.37 -6.10 30.35
C ARG A 387 -21.82 -4.96 29.51
N TRP A 388 -22.66 -4.22 28.80
CA TRP A 388 -22.24 -3.12 27.95
C TRP A 388 -21.53 -2.01 28.75
N VAL A 389 -22.05 -1.62 29.92
CA VAL A 389 -21.37 -0.66 30.80
C VAL A 389 -20.03 -1.24 31.27
N ARG A 390 -20.00 -2.51 31.69
CA ARG A 390 -18.75 -3.15 32.15
C ARG A 390 -17.67 -3.19 31.07
N ASP A 391 -18.07 -3.38 29.81
CA ASP A 391 -17.19 -3.55 28.66
C ASP A 391 -16.69 -2.21 28.06
N GLY A 392 -17.08 -1.06 28.65
CA GLY A 392 -16.56 0.25 28.28
C GLY A 392 -17.61 1.32 27.99
N GLY A 393 -18.90 0.96 27.96
CA GLY A 393 -19.97 1.90 27.64
C GLY A 393 -20.18 2.97 28.71
N MET A 394 -20.56 4.18 28.27
CA MET A 394 -20.94 5.27 29.18
C MET A 394 -22.46 5.44 29.28
N LEU A 395 -23.03 5.16 30.45
CA LEU A 395 -24.43 5.42 30.74
C LEU A 395 -24.60 6.83 31.33
N VAL A 396 -25.24 7.73 30.59
CA VAL A 396 -25.63 9.07 31.06
C VAL A 396 -27.10 9.04 31.46
N ARG A 397 -27.39 9.44 32.70
CA ARG A 397 -28.73 9.52 33.24
C ARG A 397 -29.08 10.95 33.57
N PHE A 398 -30.32 11.32 33.30
CA PHE A 398 -30.92 12.54 33.81
C PHE A 398 -32.01 12.23 34.82
N ALA A 399 -32.24 13.15 35.75
CA ALA A 399 -33.40 13.11 36.60
C ALA A 399 -34.70 13.20 35.76
N GLY A 400 -35.80 12.71 36.33
CA GLY A 400 -37.12 12.71 35.69
C GLY A 400 -38.24 12.80 36.72
N ASP A 401 -39.48 12.95 36.24
CA ASP A 401 -40.63 13.25 37.10
C ASP A 401 -41.16 12.03 37.88
N SER A 402 -40.87 10.81 37.41
CA SER A 402 -41.22 9.57 38.12
C SER A 402 -40.12 9.24 39.15
N THR A 403 -40.44 9.41 40.43
CA THR A 403 -39.54 9.14 41.56
C THR A 403 -39.66 7.71 42.10
N THR A 404 -40.55 6.89 41.53
CA THR A 404 -40.97 5.61 42.12
C THR A 404 -40.13 4.40 41.71
N GLU A 405 -39.32 4.49 40.65
CA GLU A 405 -38.50 3.38 40.15
C GLU A 405 -37.19 3.91 39.56
N VAL A 406 -36.22 4.25 40.41
CA VAL A 406 -34.84 4.49 39.95
C VAL A 406 -34.00 3.29 40.32
N GLU A 407 -33.36 2.66 39.33
CA GLU A 407 -32.66 1.40 39.51
C GLU A 407 -31.28 1.65 40.12
N PRO A 408 -31.06 1.31 41.42
CA PRO A 408 -29.89 1.77 42.17
C PRO A 408 -28.57 1.26 41.59
N GLU A 409 -28.59 0.12 40.90
CA GLU A 409 -27.40 -0.48 40.28
C GLU A 409 -26.85 0.31 39.09
N PHE A 410 -27.66 1.21 38.52
CA PHE A 410 -27.28 2.08 37.40
C PHE A 410 -27.19 3.56 37.81
N LEU A 411 -26.85 3.84 39.07
CA LEU A 411 -26.59 5.19 39.58
C LEU A 411 -25.19 5.30 40.16
N PRO A 412 -24.54 6.47 40.05
CA PRO A 412 -23.22 6.69 40.64
C PRO A 412 -23.28 6.97 42.15
N VAL A 413 -24.44 7.37 42.68
CA VAL A 413 -24.67 7.72 44.09
C VAL A 413 -26.05 7.24 44.54
N THR A 414 -26.19 6.96 45.83
CA THR A 414 -27.50 6.69 46.44
C THR A 414 -28.32 7.98 46.50
N LEU A 415 -29.61 7.89 46.24
CA LEU A 415 -30.52 9.04 46.18
C LEU A 415 -31.44 9.08 47.39
N ARG A 416 -31.72 10.30 47.86
CA ARG A 416 -32.76 10.54 48.86
C ARG A 416 -34.14 10.45 48.20
N LEU A 417 -35.12 9.96 48.94
CA LEU A 417 -36.52 9.92 48.52
C LEU A 417 -37.05 11.35 48.32
N GLY A 418 -37.56 11.63 47.12
CA GLY A 418 -38.21 12.89 46.76
C GLY A 418 -37.30 13.92 46.08
N ASN A 419 -37.93 14.92 45.48
CA ASN A 419 -37.25 16.03 44.79
C ASN A 419 -37.10 17.23 45.73
N ARG A 420 -36.03 18.02 45.55
CA ARG A 420 -35.85 19.30 46.25
C ARG A 420 -36.21 20.45 45.31
N ASP A 421 -37.25 21.19 45.65
CA ASP A 421 -37.74 22.37 44.91
C ASP A 421 -37.20 23.69 45.49
N PHE A 422 -36.79 24.59 44.60
CA PHE A 422 -36.35 25.95 44.87
C PHE A 422 -37.30 26.93 44.16
N GLY A 423 -37.85 27.91 44.89
CA GLY A 423 -38.56 29.05 44.30
C GLY A 423 -39.99 28.79 43.79
N GLY A 424 -40.61 27.65 44.10
CA GLY A 424 -42.05 27.42 43.88
C GLY A 424 -42.94 28.12 44.92
N SER A 425 -44.26 28.21 44.68
CA SER A 425 -45.22 28.85 45.61
C SER A 425 -45.24 28.26 47.02
N MET A 426 -44.68 27.06 47.22
CA MET A 426 -44.51 26.39 48.51
C MET A 426 -43.04 26.23 48.97
N SER A 427 -42.06 26.78 48.24
CA SER A 427 -40.62 26.71 48.60
C SER A 427 -40.10 28.09 49.03
N TRP A 428 -39.50 28.15 50.22
CA TRP A 428 -38.92 29.37 50.80
C TRP A 428 -37.49 29.65 50.31
N GLU A 429 -36.88 28.74 49.53
CA GLU A 429 -35.51 28.87 49.04
C GLU A 429 -35.44 29.52 47.65
N LYS A 430 -34.49 30.44 47.44
CA LYS A 430 -34.21 31.00 46.12
C LYS A 430 -33.58 29.95 45.20
N PRO A 431 -33.81 30.01 43.87
CA PRO A 431 -33.09 29.21 42.89
C PRO A 431 -31.58 29.25 43.12
N LYS A 432 -30.95 28.09 43.01
CA LYS A 432 -29.51 27.93 43.25
C LYS A 432 -28.72 28.16 41.97
N ARG A 433 -27.44 28.49 42.12
CA ARG A 433 -26.48 28.66 41.01
C ARG A 433 -25.42 27.58 41.07
N LEU A 434 -24.70 27.39 39.97
CA LEU A 434 -23.53 26.54 39.88
C LEU A 434 -22.30 27.18 40.56
N LEU A 435 -21.50 26.37 41.24
CA LEU A 435 -20.13 26.73 41.62
C LEU A 435 -19.17 26.40 40.48
N ALA A 436 -18.00 27.04 40.49
CA ALA A 436 -16.90 26.71 39.59
C ALA A 436 -16.59 25.20 39.64
N PHE A 437 -16.34 24.61 38.47
CA PHE A 437 -15.99 23.20 38.36
C PHE A 437 -14.66 22.93 39.11
N PRO A 438 -14.59 21.87 39.93
CA PRO A 438 -13.35 21.53 40.62
C PRO A 438 -12.28 21.04 39.64
N GLU A 439 -11.00 21.12 40.02
CA GLU A 439 -9.85 20.64 39.21
C GLU A 439 -9.95 19.16 38.84
N THR A 440 -10.67 18.37 39.63
CA THR A 440 -10.91 16.93 39.38
C THR A 440 -12.05 16.65 38.41
N SER A 441 -12.75 17.69 37.92
CA SER A 441 -13.86 17.57 37.00
C SER A 441 -13.38 17.70 35.55
N PRO A 442 -13.93 16.91 34.61
CA PRO A 442 -13.65 17.08 33.17
C PRO A 442 -14.12 18.44 32.61
N PHE A 443 -14.88 19.20 33.40
CA PHE A 443 -15.37 20.53 33.06
C PHE A 443 -14.48 21.65 33.63
N PHE A 444 -13.34 21.33 34.25
CA PHE A 444 -12.44 22.34 34.80
C PHE A 444 -11.99 23.36 33.73
N GLY A 445 -11.97 24.64 34.11
CA GLY A 445 -11.63 25.74 33.21
C GLY A 445 -12.77 26.22 32.30
N VAL A 446 -13.94 25.56 32.29
CA VAL A 446 -15.14 26.05 31.60
C VAL A 446 -15.76 27.21 32.38
N LEU A 447 -16.07 28.31 31.69
CA LEU A 447 -16.70 29.49 32.29
C LEU A 447 -18.20 29.24 32.51
N ILE A 448 -18.70 29.60 33.69
CA ILE A 448 -20.10 29.41 34.07
C ILE A 448 -20.81 30.76 34.01
N PRO A 449 -21.79 30.95 33.11
CA PRO A 449 -22.62 32.15 33.08
C PRO A 449 -23.43 32.34 34.37
N GLU A 450 -23.54 33.58 34.87
CA GLU A 450 -24.20 33.87 36.16
C GLU A 450 -25.72 33.70 36.12
N GLU A 451 -26.31 33.74 34.94
CA GLU A 451 -27.75 33.61 34.69
C GLU A 451 -28.28 32.18 34.86
N ILE A 452 -27.40 31.19 35.02
CA ILE A 452 -27.81 29.79 35.17
C ILE A 452 -28.41 29.55 36.57
N THR A 453 -29.66 29.12 36.58
CA THR A 453 -30.45 28.87 37.79
C THR A 453 -31.03 27.45 37.79
N ILE A 454 -30.95 26.82 38.97
CA ILE A 454 -31.50 25.50 39.26
C ILE A 454 -32.71 25.68 40.18
N ASN A 455 -33.88 25.26 39.71
CA ASN A 455 -35.17 25.38 40.38
C ASN A 455 -35.63 24.08 41.02
N ARG A 456 -35.12 22.92 40.57
CA ARG A 456 -35.42 21.61 41.17
C ARG A 456 -34.21 20.70 41.01
N GLN A 457 -33.97 19.82 41.98
CA GLN A 457 -32.93 18.80 41.87
C GLN A 457 -33.31 17.48 42.56
N LEU A 458 -32.72 16.40 42.07
CA LEU A 458 -32.73 15.10 42.75
C LEU A 458 -31.57 15.06 43.76
N LEU A 459 -31.84 14.77 45.03
CA LEU A 459 -30.82 14.93 46.07
C LEU A 459 -30.07 13.61 46.32
N ALA A 460 -28.74 13.65 46.30
CA ALA A 460 -27.91 12.51 46.69
C ALA A 460 -27.87 12.36 48.22
N GLU A 461 -27.76 11.12 48.70
CA GLU A 461 -27.45 10.83 50.09
C GLU A 461 -25.98 11.17 50.39
N PRO A 462 -25.68 11.80 51.54
CA PRO A 462 -24.30 12.05 51.94
C PRO A 462 -23.53 10.72 52.13
N ASP A 463 -22.44 10.57 51.40
CA ASP A 463 -21.50 9.44 51.44
C ASP A 463 -20.07 10.02 51.57
N PRO A 464 -19.15 9.44 52.39
CA PRO A 464 -17.74 9.80 52.41
C PRO A 464 -17.09 10.04 51.04
N GLU A 465 -17.47 9.30 50.00
CA GLU A 465 -16.89 9.42 48.65
C GLU A 465 -17.60 10.44 47.73
N ILE A 466 -18.67 11.10 48.21
CA ILE A 466 -19.52 11.94 47.35
C ILE A 466 -18.75 13.06 46.67
N VAL A 467 -17.75 13.63 47.34
CA VAL A 467 -16.92 14.70 46.79
C VAL A 467 -16.11 14.21 45.58
N ALA A 468 -15.52 13.01 45.67
CA ALA A 468 -14.76 12.40 44.57
C ALA A 468 -15.66 12.01 43.39
N LYS A 469 -16.91 11.66 43.66
CA LYS A 469 -17.94 11.33 42.66
C LYS A 469 -18.58 12.56 42.02
N THR A 470 -18.30 13.78 42.49
CA THR A 470 -19.01 14.99 42.04
C THR A 470 -18.21 15.80 41.02
N TRP A 471 -18.78 15.96 39.82
CA TRP A 471 -18.21 16.79 38.75
C TRP A 471 -18.72 18.23 38.73
N ALA A 472 -19.93 18.49 39.25
CA ALA A 472 -20.50 19.83 39.35
C ALA A 472 -21.27 20.00 40.66
N ARG A 473 -21.19 21.19 41.27
CA ARG A 473 -21.83 21.52 42.56
C ARG A 473 -22.63 22.80 42.48
N LEU A 474 -23.65 22.91 43.33
CA LEU A 474 -24.38 24.16 43.54
C LEU A 474 -23.74 25.03 44.61
N THR A 475 -24.17 26.28 44.72
CA THR A 475 -23.67 27.27 45.70
C THR A 475 -23.84 26.85 47.15
N ASP A 476 -24.71 25.89 47.45
CA ASP A 476 -24.87 25.29 48.78
C ASP A 476 -24.06 24.00 48.99
N GLY A 477 -23.21 23.64 48.02
CA GLY A 477 -22.33 22.47 48.05
C GLY A 477 -22.97 21.16 47.60
N THR A 478 -24.29 21.13 47.34
CA THR A 478 -24.95 19.90 46.87
C THR A 478 -24.52 19.54 45.43
N PRO A 479 -24.41 18.25 45.08
CA PRO A 479 -23.97 17.82 43.77
C PRO A 479 -25.06 18.01 42.70
N LEU A 480 -24.67 18.48 41.51
CA LEU A 480 -25.53 18.60 40.34
C LEU A 480 -25.20 17.56 39.25
N ILE A 481 -23.93 17.20 39.11
CA ILE A 481 -23.47 16.15 38.18
C ILE A 481 -22.56 15.22 38.97
N THR A 482 -22.90 13.93 39.01
CA THR A 482 -22.12 12.89 39.67
C THR A 482 -21.70 11.80 38.69
N SER A 483 -20.58 11.13 38.97
CA SER A 483 -20.04 10.06 38.16
C SER A 483 -19.40 8.97 39.01
N ALA A 484 -19.55 7.72 38.59
CA ALA A 484 -18.85 6.59 39.13
C ALA A 484 -18.34 5.67 38.00
N PRO A 485 -17.09 5.17 38.09
CA PRO A 485 -16.59 4.17 37.16
C PRO A 485 -17.24 2.80 37.42
N ARG A 486 -17.38 1.98 36.38
CA ARG A 486 -17.93 0.62 36.43
C ARG A 486 -17.11 -0.30 35.53
N ASN A 487 -16.06 -0.91 36.10
CA ASN A 487 -15.03 -1.63 35.35
C ASN A 487 -14.42 -0.73 34.25
N ALA A 488 -14.55 -1.08 32.97
CA ALA A 488 -14.02 -0.27 31.86
C ALA A 488 -14.94 0.89 31.45
N GLY A 489 -16.22 0.87 31.84
CA GLY A 489 -17.16 1.94 31.52
C GLY A 489 -17.49 2.86 32.71
N ARG A 490 -18.53 3.69 32.54
CA ARG A 490 -18.84 4.78 33.46
C ARG A 490 -20.32 5.06 33.52
N ILE A 491 -20.80 5.46 34.69
CA ILE A 491 -22.15 5.98 34.89
C ILE A 491 -22.06 7.44 35.30
N VAL A 492 -22.84 8.29 34.66
CA VAL A 492 -22.94 9.74 34.92
C VAL A 492 -24.40 10.07 35.22
N LEU A 493 -24.67 10.83 36.27
CA LEU A 493 -26.01 11.29 36.63
C LEU A 493 -26.04 12.81 36.68
N PHE A 494 -26.93 13.39 35.88
CA PHE A 494 -27.40 14.76 36.01
C PHE A 494 -28.57 14.77 36.98
N HIS A 495 -28.44 15.51 38.09
CA HIS A 495 -29.46 15.65 39.12
C HIS A 495 -30.62 16.58 38.72
N VAL A 496 -30.70 16.93 37.44
CA VAL A 496 -31.72 17.76 36.79
C VAL A 496 -32.20 17.09 35.52
N THR A 497 -33.32 17.55 34.97
CA THR A 497 -33.84 17.11 33.67
C THR A 497 -33.03 17.71 32.51
N PRO A 498 -33.04 17.09 31.32
CA PRO A 498 -32.43 17.64 30.10
C PRO A 498 -33.33 18.67 29.40
N TRP A 499 -34.49 19.02 29.98
CA TRP A 499 -35.40 20.08 29.52
C TRP A 499 -35.55 21.14 30.61
N ALA A 500 -36.17 22.28 30.26
CA ALA A 500 -36.02 23.51 31.06
C ALA A 500 -36.89 23.63 32.33
N ASP A 501 -37.63 22.59 32.71
CA ASP A 501 -38.56 22.65 33.85
C ASP A 501 -37.83 22.74 35.20
N TRP A 502 -36.72 22.01 35.34
CA TRP A 502 -35.97 21.94 36.60
C TRP A 502 -34.83 22.97 36.64
N SER A 503 -34.37 23.45 35.50
CA SER A 503 -33.29 24.44 35.38
C SER A 503 -33.26 25.07 34.00
N ASN A 504 -32.67 26.26 33.87
CA ASN A 504 -32.39 26.84 32.55
C ASN A 504 -31.05 26.37 31.94
N LEU A 505 -30.34 25.42 32.57
CA LEU A 505 -29.08 24.88 32.07
C LEU A 505 -29.20 24.34 30.64
N PRO A 506 -30.21 23.52 30.27
CA PRO A 506 -30.34 22.99 28.90
C PRO A 506 -30.53 24.05 27.81
N MET A 507 -30.95 25.26 28.18
CA MET A 507 -31.10 26.41 27.27
C MET A 507 -29.80 27.19 27.06
N SER A 508 -28.74 26.89 27.82
CA SER A 508 -27.49 27.65 27.84
C SER A 508 -26.41 27.05 26.95
N GLY A 509 -25.45 27.88 26.52
CA GLY A 509 -24.23 27.40 25.85
C GLY A 509 -23.39 26.46 26.71
N LEU A 510 -23.44 26.62 28.05
CA LEU A 510 -22.72 25.76 28.99
C LEU A 510 -23.14 24.28 28.86
N PHE A 511 -24.42 24.00 28.59
CA PHE A 511 -24.89 22.63 28.38
C PHE A 511 -24.25 21.98 27.16
N VAL A 512 -24.02 22.76 26.10
CA VAL A 512 -23.31 22.30 24.91
C VAL A 512 -21.84 22.02 25.22
N GLU A 513 -21.18 22.92 25.96
CA GLU A 513 -19.78 22.75 26.37
C GLU A 513 -19.59 21.53 27.29
N ILE A 514 -20.53 21.27 28.20
CA ILE A 514 -20.54 20.06 29.04
C ILE A 514 -20.58 18.81 28.15
N TRP A 515 -21.45 18.75 27.14
CA TRP A 515 -21.50 17.62 26.22
C TRP A 515 -20.22 17.47 25.38
N GLN A 516 -19.62 18.57 24.92
CA GLN A 516 -18.33 18.53 24.22
C GLN A 516 -17.20 17.95 25.08
N ARG A 517 -17.25 18.16 26.40
CA ARG A 517 -16.31 17.56 27.36
C ARG A 517 -16.66 16.12 27.71
N LEU A 518 -17.93 15.73 27.63
CA LEU A 518 -18.42 14.41 28.01
C LEU A 518 -18.24 13.36 26.89
N LEU A 519 -18.47 13.74 25.62
CA LEU A 519 -18.35 12.82 24.47
C LEU A 519 -16.97 12.10 24.37
N PRO A 520 -15.83 12.76 24.61
CA PRO A 520 -14.52 12.09 24.57
C PRO A 520 -14.34 11.02 25.65
N LEU A 521 -15.01 11.16 26.81
CA LEU A 521 -14.85 10.30 28.00
C LEU A 521 -15.47 8.90 27.84
N ALA A 522 -16.26 8.67 26.78
CA ALA A 522 -16.95 7.41 26.55
C ALA A 522 -16.06 6.29 25.98
N SER A 523 -14.74 6.45 26.06
CA SER A 523 -13.78 5.42 25.64
C SER A 523 -13.53 4.41 26.77
N PRO A 524 -13.26 3.11 26.49
CA PRO A 524 -13.09 2.04 27.48
C PRO A 524 -11.92 2.20 28.47
N SER A 525 -11.30 3.38 28.59
CA SER A 525 -10.12 3.60 29.41
C SER A 525 -9.96 5.07 29.82
N ASP A 526 -10.84 5.56 30.69
CA ASP A 526 -10.61 6.82 31.39
C ASP A 526 -9.95 6.58 32.75
N ARG A 527 -8.62 6.68 32.76
CA ARG A 527 -7.88 7.22 33.91
C ARG A 527 -7.74 8.73 33.70
N SER A 528 -7.78 9.47 34.81
CA SER A 528 -7.94 10.93 34.93
C SER A 528 -7.05 11.79 34.02
N GLU A 529 -7.50 13.01 33.71
CA GLU A 529 -6.77 14.10 33.02
C GLU A 529 -5.35 14.41 33.54
N ALA A 530 -4.99 14.00 34.76
CA ALA A 530 -3.60 14.06 35.23
C ALA A 530 -2.63 13.16 34.42
N GLU A 531 -3.15 12.14 33.72
CA GLU A 531 -2.39 11.30 32.80
C GLU A 531 -2.47 11.78 31.34
N LEU A 532 -3.15 12.87 30.97
CA LEU A 532 -3.06 13.43 29.60
C LEU A 532 -1.70 14.11 29.30
N GLN A 533 -0.76 14.08 30.25
CA GLN A 533 0.69 14.21 30.01
C GLN A 533 1.35 12.88 29.55
N THR A 534 0.56 11.88 29.15
CA THR A 534 1.05 10.56 28.74
C THR A 534 1.68 10.58 27.36
N SER A 535 2.91 10.08 27.33
CA SER A 535 3.63 9.55 26.18
C SER A 535 2.74 8.67 25.28
N LEU A 536 2.34 9.18 24.11
CA LEU A 536 1.55 8.49 23.09
C LEU A 536 2.47 7.68 22.14
N PRO A 537 2.48 6.34 22.19
CA PRO A 537 3.36 5.56 21.31
C PRO A 537 2.91 5.63 19.86
N ALA A 538 3.83 5.57 18.91
CA ALA A 538 3.50 5.51 17.49
C ALA A 538 2.73 4.23 17.15
N GLN A 539 1.66 4.36 16.37
CA GLN A 539 0.88 3.24 15.81
C GLN A 539 1.22 3.01 14.35
N SER A 540 1.30 4.10 13.59
CA SER A 540 1.68 4.11 12.18
C SER A 540 2.36 5.43 11.86
N VAL A 541 3.33 5.40 10.95
CA VAL A 541 4.10 6.58 10.52
C VAL A 541 4.13 6.64 9.01
N LEU A 542 4.29 7.82 8.43
CA LEU A 542 4.35 8.04 6.99
C LEU A 542 5.81 7.98 6.51
N ASP A 543 6.03 7.38 5.34
CA ASP A 543 7.28 7.53 4.60
C ASP A 543 7.32 8.87 3.84
N GLY A 544 8.45 9.19 3.19
CA GLY A 544 8.59 10.44 2.41
C GLY A 544 7.56 10.63 1.31
N PHE A 545 6.96 9.55 0.80
CA PHE A 545 5.92 9.56 -0.24
C PHE A 545 4.50 9.67 0.34
N GLY A 546 4.35 9.71 1.68
CA GLY A 546 3.06 9.79 2.36
C GLY A 546 2.35 8.44 2.50
N ARG A 547 3.07 7.31 2.38
CA ARG A 547 2.52 5.96 2.62
C ARG A 547 2.71 5.56 4.08
N ALA A 548 1.66 5.04 4.71
CA ALA A 548 1.71 4.59 6.08
C ALA A 548 2.45 3.25 6.23
N HIS A 549 3.36 3.15 7.20
CA HIS A 549 4.06 1.94 7.58
C HIS A 549 4.20 1.83 9.11
N GLN A 550 4.71 0.69 9.58
CA GLN A 550 4.96 0.46 11.01
C GLN A 550 6.13 1.34 11.49
N PRO A 551 6.03 1.92 12.70
CA PRO A 551 7.09 2.75 13.26
C PRO A 551 8.38 1.96 13.47
N ASP A 552 9.51 2.62 13.25
CA ASP A 552 10.82 2.05 13.51
C ASP A 552 11.09 1.96 15.02
N ALA A 553 12.01 1.08 15.42
CA ALA A 553 12.40 0.95 16.84
C ALA A 553 12.99 2.24 17.44
N THR A 554 13.41 3.18 16.59
CA THR A 554 13.96 4.48 16.96
C THR A 554 12.91 5.57 17.16
N THR A 555 11.65 5.33 16.80
CA THR A 555 10.54 6.27 16.95
C THR A 555 10.18 6.46 18.42
N LEU A 556 10.11 7.72 18.85
CA LEU A 556 9.77 8.10 20.20
C LEU A 556 8.27 8.40 20.34
N PRO A 557 7.71 8.20 21.53
CA PRO A 557 6.31 8.52 21.78
C PRO A 557 6.09 10.05 21.82
N LEU A 558 4.92 10.46 21.32
CA LEU A 558 4.49 11.84 21.22
C LEU A 558 4.01 12.40 22.57
N ARG A 559 4.18 13.71 22.77
CA ARG A 559 3.65 14.46 23.91
C ARG A 559 3.08 15.78 23.41
N THR A 560 2.21 16.41 24.19
CA THR A 560 1.71 17.77 23.91
C THR A 560 2.59 18.83 24.58
N PRO A 561 2.91 19.97 23.92
CA PRO A 561 2.51 20.35 22.56
C PRO A 561 3.19 19.51 21.47
N LEU A 562 2.53 19.37 20.31
CA LEU A 562 3.01 18.53 19.22
C LEU A 562 4.31 19.12 18.62
N PRO A 563 5.42 18.35 18.58
CA PRO A 563 6.65 18.78 17.95
C PRO A 563 6.52 18.83 16.41
N MET A 564 7.37 19.61 15.75
CA MET A 564 7.54 19.53 14.30
C MET A 564 8.07 18.12 13.94
N PRO A 565 7.58 17.47 12.87
CA PRO A 565 8.01 16.13 12.53
C PRO A 565 9.51 16.04 12.23
N ASP A 566 10.15 15.04 12.81
CA ASP A 566 11.59 14.77 12.72
C ASP A 566 11.85 13.24 12.67
N PRO A 567 13.10 12.76 12.55
CA PRO A 567 13.38 11.32 12.52
C PRO A 567 12.94 10.52 13.76
N ARG A 568 12.71 11.19 14.91
CA ARG A 568 12.25 10.58 16.17
C ARG A 568 10.73 10.66 16.32
N HIS A 569 10.11 11.68 15.76
CA HIS A 569 8.68 11.93 15.74
C HIS A 569 8.22 12.07 14.28
N PRO A 570 8.34 11.03 13.46
CA PRO A 570 7.89 11.08 12.07
C PRO A 570 6.38 11.36 11.99
N PRO A 571 5.89 12.00 10.92
CA PRO A 571 4.45 12.24 10.79
C PRO A 571 3.70 10.91 10.77
N GLY A 572 2.54 10.83 11.43
CA GLY A 572 1.91 9.55 11.74
C GLY A 572 0.73 9.62 12.71
N ILE A 573 0.19 8.46 13.05
CA ILE A 573 -0.79 8.28 14.12
C ILE A 573 -0.11 7.77 15.40
N TYR A 574 -0.36 8.45 16.52
CA TYR A 574 0.21 8.16 17.84
C TYR A 574 -0.89 7.95 18.87
N GLY A 575 -0.75 6.98 19.77
CA GLY A 575 -1.65 6.74 20.91
C GLY A 575 -1.98 5.27 21.11
N LYS A 576 -2.92 4.97 22.00
CA LYS A 576 -3.50 3.63 22.21
C LYS A 576 -5.00 3.74 22.48
N ASN A 577 -5.74 2.65 22.29
CA ASN A 577 -7.09 2.45 22.83
C ASN A 577 -8.08 3.60 22.58
N GLY A 578 -8.18 4.09 21.34
CA GLY A 578 -9.14 5.15 20.98
C GLY A 578 -8.67 6.58 21.30
N GLN A 579 -7.43 6.79 21.73
CA GLN A 579 -6.78 8.09 21.90
C GLN A 579 -5.74 8.40 20.80
N ALA A 580 -6.04 8.03 19.56
CA ALA A 580 -5.16 8.27 18.42
C ALA A 580 -5.08 9.78 18.10
N VAL A 581 -3.88 10.34 18.05
CA VAL A 581 -3.56 11.71 17.63
C VAL A 581 -2.75 11.64 16.34
N ALA A 582 -3.13 12.43 15.35
CA ALA A 582 -2.38 12.55 14.11
C ALA A 582 -1.34 13.68 14.22
N LEU A 583 -0.08 13.35 13.92
CA LEU A 583 1.00 14.30 13.71
C LEU A 583 1.19 14.48 12.19
N ASN A 584 0.68 15.58 11.65
CA ASN A 584 0.74 15.88 10.22
C ASN A 584 1.84 16.89 9.91
N LEU A 585 2.66 16.63 8.88
CA LEU A 585 3.72 17.53 8.47
C LEU A 585 3.19 18.84 7.91
N GLY A 586 2.15 18.78 7.06
CA GLY A 586 1.59 19.97 6.40
C GLY A 586 1.15 21.07 7.36
N SER A 587 0.77 20.72 8.59
CA SER A 587 0.34 21.69 9.61
C SER A 587 1.45 22.60 10.14
N PHE A 588 2.72 22.26 9.92
CA PHE A 588 3.88 23.07 10.32
C PHE A 588 4.54 23.81 9.14
N LEU A 589 4.05 23.59 7.92
CA LEU A 589 4.64 24.15 6.72
C LEU A 589 3.92 25.45 6.33
N GLU A 590 4.70 26.52 6.24
CA GLU A 590 4.25 27.84 5.82
C GLU A 590 5.14 28.35 4.67
N ASN A 591 4.63 29.25 3.84
CA ASN A 591 5.41 29.99 2.82
C ASN A 591 6.20 29.13 1.80
N LEU A 592 5.50 28.23 1.10
CA LEU A 592 6.07 27.33 0.07
C LEU A 592 6.61 28.03 -1.19
N ASP A 593 6.34 29.32 -1.34
CA ASP A 593 6.75 30.13 -2.50
C ASP A 593 8.14 30.77 -2.35
N SER A 594 8.75 30.65 -1.16
CA SER A 594 10.07 31.21 -0.90
C SER A 594 11.12 30.45 -1.72
N GLN A 595 11.73 31.12 -2.69
CA GLN A 595 12.82 30.56 -3.49
C GLN A 595 14.18 30.92 -2.91
N VAL A 596 15.12 30.00 -3.02
CA VAL A 596 16.49 30.20 -2.55
C VAL A 596 17.25 31.20 -3.42
N ARG A 597 18.03 32.07 -2.77
CA ARG A 597 18.91 33.03 -3.45
C ARG A 597 20.28 32.44 -3.63
N TRP A 598 20.57 31.99 -4.84
CA TRP A 598 21.87 31.40 -5.20
C TRP A 598 22.99 32.45 -5.32
N PRO A 599 24.25 32.11 -4.96
CA PRO A 599 25.40 32.99 -5.17
C PRO A 599 25.63 33.30 -6.64
N SER A 600 26.23 34.47 -6.91
CA SER A 600 26.63 34.87 -8.26
C SER A 600 27.61 33.86 -8.87
N GLY A 601 27.33 33.38 -10.07
CA GLY A 601 28.14 32.37 -10.76
C GLY A 601 27.55 30.96 -10.70
N THR A 602 26.49 30.75 -9.91
CA THR A 602 25.74 29.48 -9.90
C THR A 602 25.05 29.25 -11.25
N VAL A 603 25.26 28.08 -11.84
CA VAL A 603 24.59 27.68 -13.08
C VAL A 603 23.33 26.91 -12.73
N ILE A 604 22.16 27.46 -13.05
CA ILE A 604 20.86 26.79 -12.80
C ILE A 604 20.43 26.09 -14.08
N ARG A 605 20.05 24.81 -13.97
CA ARG A 605 19.57 23.97 -15.06
C ARG A 605 18.35 23.17 -14.62
N GLU A 606 17.51 22.83 -15.58
CA GLU A 606 16.39 21.90 -15.37
C GLU A 606 16.85 20.47 -15.65
N ILE A 607 16.34 19.50 -14.89
CA ILE A 607 16.52 18.08 -15.17
C ILE A 607 15.64 17.73 -16.37
N THR A 608 16.25 17.31 -17.49
CA THR A 608 15.51 16.89 -18.67
C THR A 608 15.88 15.49 -19.12
N ASP A 609 14.90 14.72 -19.59
CA ASP A 609 15.12 13.41 -20.20
C ASP A 609 15.88 13.49 -21.55
N GLN A 610 16.05 14.70 -22.11
CA GLN A 610 16.65 14.89 -23.43
C GLN A 610 18.16 15.15 -23.41
N ASP A 611 18.78 15.32 -22.24
CA ASP A 611 20.20 15.61 -22.11
C ASP A 611 21.10 14.39 -22.43
N GLN A 612 20.57 13.18 -22.27
CA GLN A 612 21.24 11.92 -22.61
C GLN A 612 20.29 11.00 -23.40
N ILE A 613 20.63 10.68 -24.66
CA ILE A 613 19.86 9.74 -25.49
C ILE A 613 20.59 8.40 -25.52
N ASP A 614 19.97 7.35 -24.99
CA ASP A 614 20.46 5.99 -25.12
C ASP A 614 20.26 5.48 -26.56
N LEU A 615 21.36 5.29 -27.28
CA LEU A 615 21.40 4.78 -28.65
C LEU A 615 21.40 3.25 -28.68
N ALA A 616 21.52 2.55 -27.54
CA ALA A 616 21.53 1.09 -27.49
C ALA A 616 20.26 0.48 -28.11
N ALA A 617 19.10 1.08 -27.82
CA ALA A 617 17.83 0.67 -28.39
C ALA A 617 17.80 0.84 -29.93
N MET A 618 18.39 1.92 -30.45
CA MET A 618 18.51 2.15 -31.89
C MET A 618 19.46 1.13 -32.54
N CYS A 619 20.57 0.79 -31.88
CA CYS A 619 21.48 -0.26 -32.33
C CYS A 619 20.79 -1.64 -32.34
N LEU A 620 20.00 -1.98 -31.33
CA LEU A 620 19.21 -3.24 -31.28
C LEU A 620 18.16 -3.27 -32.39
N MET A 621 17.45 -2.18 -32.61
CA MET A 621 16.45 -2.06 -33.69
C MET A 621 17.10 -2.23 -35.06
N ALA A 622 18.26 -1.58 -35.29
CA ALA A 622 19.04 -1.76 -36.51
C ALA A 622 19.52 -3.21 -36.67
N ALA A 623 20.02 -3.84 -35.60
CA ALA A 623 20.43 -5.25 -35.62
C ALA A 623 19.26 -6.19 -35.99
N MET A 624 18.07 -5.96 -35.42
CA MET A 624 16.86 -6.71 -35.72
C MET A 624 16.46 -6.56 -37.19
N LEU A 625 16.46 -5.34 -37.71
CA LEU A 625 16.09 -5.06 -39.09
C LEU A 625 17.08 -5.72 -40.07
N LEU A 626 18.38 -5.65 -39.78
CA LEU A 626 19.41 -6.35 -40.54
C LEU A 626 19.27 -7.87 -40.48
N LEU A 627 18.83 -8.43 -39.34
CA LEU A 627 18.59 -9.87 -39.18
C LEU A 627 17.37 -10.33 -40.00
N ILE A 628 16.30 -9.53 -40.03
CA ILE A 628 15.15 -9.77 -40.92
C ILE A 628 15.60 -9.73 -42.39
N LEU A 629 16.42 -8.73 -42.76
CA LEU A 629 17.00 -8.64 -44.11
C LEU A 629 17.88 -9.86 -44.44
N ASP A 630 18.68 -10.39 -43.50
CA ASP A 630 19.47 -11.62 -43.70
C ASP A 630 18.56 -12.84 -43.91
N GLY A 631 17.43 -12.90 -43.18
CA GLY A 631 16.41 -13.94 -43.37
C GLY A 631 15.78 -13.90 -44.76
N VAL A 632 15.33 -12.73 -45.21
CA VAL A 632 14.74 -12.53 -46.55
C VAL A 632 15.76 -12.83 -47.65
N ALA A 633 17.00 -12.36 -47.47
CA ALA A 633 18.14 -12.65 -48.33
C ALA A 633 18.38 -14.16 -48.50
N LEU A 634 18.41 -14.90 -47.40
CA LEU A 634 18.61 -16.35 -47.40
C LEU A 634 17.53 -17.05 -48.22
N ILE A 635 16.29 -16.61 -48.07
CA ILE A 635 15.14 -17.17 -48.78
C ILE A 635 15.22 -16.86 -50.28
N LEU A 636 15.49 -15.61 -50.65
CA LEU A 636 15.64 -15.18 -52.05
C LEU A 636 16.78 -15.93 -52.77
N VAL A 637 17.94 -16.07 -52.13
CA VAL A 637 19.10 -16.77 -52.71
C VAL A 637 18.81 -18.27 -52.91
N HIS A 638 18.05 -18.90 -52.01
CA HIS A 638 17.66 -20.30 -52.19
C HIS A 638 16.48 -20.52 -53.17
N HIS A 639 15.67 -19.49 -53.45
CA HIS A 639 14.50 -19.59 -54.34
C HIS A 639 14.75 -19.32 -55.84
N VAL A 640 15.96 -18.91 -56.25
CA VAL A 640 16.28 -18.63 -57.67
C VAL A 640 16.37 -19.89 -58.56
N SER A 641 16.25 -21.10 -58.02
CA SER A 641 16.19 -22.36 -58.80
C SER A 641 14.77 -22.79 -59.23
N LEU A 642 13.71 -22.02 -58.98
CA LEU A 642 12.35 -22.38 -59.39
C LEU A 642 12.02 -21.92 -60.82
N ARG A 643 12.79 -22.45 -61.79
CA ARG A 643 12.27 -22.63 -63.15
C ARG A 643 12.03 -24.12 -63.39
N ARG A 644 10.73 -24.44 -63.40
CA ARG A 644 10.12 -25.63 -64.04
C ARG A 644 10.10 -26.94 -63.24
N THR A 645 9.21 -27.02 -62.25
CA THR A 645 8.31 -28.19 -62.10
C THR A 645 7.02 -27.78 -61.42
N ARG A 646 5.90 -27.92 -62.14
CA ARG A 646 4.54 -27.73 -61.61
C ARG A 646 4.23 -28.88 -60.64
N HIS A 647 3.53 -28.55 -59.56
CA HIS A 647 2.98 -29.44 -58.53
C HIS A 647 4.02 -30.07 -57.59
N LYS A 648 4.40 -29.32 -56.54
CA LYS A 648 4.54 -29.81 -55.15
C LYS A 648 5.04 -28.77 -54.12
N ASP A 649 5.30 -27.52 -54.51
CA ASP A 649 5.82 -26.49 -53.59
C ASP A 649 4.76 -25.46 -53.16
N ALA A 650 3.62 -25.94 -52.64
CA ALA A 650 2.64 -25.08 -51.98
C ALA A 650 3.11 -24.62 -50.59
N LEU A 651 3.98 -25.41 -49.93
CA LEU A 651 4.39 -25.23 -48.53
C LEU A 651 5.38 -24.07 -48.31
N THR A 652 6.30 -23.84 -49.24
CA THR A 652 7.31 -22.76 -49.12
C THR A 652 6.75 -21.39 -49.47
N SER A 653 5.85 -21.33 -50.45
CA SER A 653 5.09 -20.12 -50.80
C SER A 653 4.12 -19.73 -49.66
N PHE A 654 3.55 -20.72 -48.96
CA PHE A 654 2.70 -20.51 -47.80
C PHE A 654 3.48 -20.00 -46.58
N LEU A 655 4.70 -20.50 -46.35
CA LEU A 655 5.58 -20.01 -45.27
C LEU A 655 6.06 -18.57 -45.51
N LEU A 656 6.32 -18.17 -46.76
CA LEU A 656 6.70 -16.79 -47.09
C LEU A 656 5.53 -15.82 -46.91
N LEU A 657 4.32 -16.23 -47.34
CA LEU A 657 3.10 -15.45 -47.13
C LEU A 657 2.71 -15.41 -45.65
N ALA A 658 2.99 -16.45 -44.88
CA ALA A 658 2.82 -16.48 -43.43
C ALA A 658 3.84 -15.61 -42.70
N PHE A 659 5.08 -15.49 -43.19
CA PHE A 659 6.10 -14.63 -42.56
C PHE A 659 5.87 -13.14 -42.85
N ILE A 660 5.52 -12.80 -44.10
CA ILE A 660 5.13 -11.42 -44.47
C ILE A 660 3.76 -11.06 -43.86
N GLY A 661 2.84 -12.04 -43.79
CA GLY A 661 1.55 -11.92 -43.12
C GLY A 661 1.68 -11.71 -41.61
N ALA A 662 2.56 -12.44 -40.92
CA ALA A 662 2.87 -12.29 -39.50
C ALA A 662 3.57 -10.95 -39.19
N SER A 663 4.44 -10.48 -40.08
CA SER A 663 5.12 -9.18 -39.93
C SER A 663 4.18 -8.00 -40.16
N ALA A 664 3.27 -8.10 -41.12
CA ALA A 664 2.26 -7.07 -41.40
C ALA A 664 1.13 -7.06 -40.36
N THR A 665 0.75 -8.21 -39.80
CA THR A 665 -0.21 -8.28 -38.67
C THR A 665 0.42 -7.82 -37.34
N MET A 666 1.74 -7.94 -37.14
CA MET A 666 2.40 -7.32 -35.97
C MET A 666 2.45 -5.78 -36.04
N LEU A 667 2.46 -5.19 -37.24
CA LEU A 667 2.55 -3.73 -37.44
C LEU A 667 1.19 -3.04 -37.62
N LEU A 668 0.15 -3.77 -38.09
CA LEU A 668 -1.19 -3.22 -38.38
C LEU A 668 -2.33 -3.99 -37.69
N GLY A 669 -2.07 -5.16 -37.12
CA GLY A 669 -3.04 -5.90 -36.31
C GLY A 669 -3.05 -5.35 -34.90
N GLY A 670 -4.24 -4.96 -34.42
CA GLY A 670 -4.45 -4.68 -33.02
C GLY A 670 -3.85 -5.82 -32.20
N ARG A 671 -3.04 -5.45 -31.20
CA ARG A 671 -2.48 -6.38 -30.21
C ARG A 671 -3.56 -7.41 -29.85
N ASP A 672 -3.36 -8.66 -30.22
CA ASP A 672 -4.22 -9.75 -29.78
C ASP A 672 -4.34 -9.65 -28.26
N ALA A 673 -5.55 -9.45 -27.74
CA ALA A 673 -5.79 -9.28 -26.31
C ALA A 673 -5.17 -10.43 -25.48
N ARG A 674 -5.09 -11.63 -26.08
CA ARG A 674 -4.44 -12.81 -25.50
C ARG A 674 -2.90 -12.73 -25.48
N ALA A 675 -2.27 -12.22 -26.54
CA ALA A 675 -0.81 -12.04 -26.56
C ALA A 675 -0.37 -11.01 -25.51
N VAL A 676 -1.18 -9.96 -25.31
CA VAL A 676 -1.01 -8.96 -24.24
C VAL A 676 -1.19 -9.57 -22.85
N GLU A 677 -2.17 -10.47 -22.67
CA GLU A 677 -2.37 -11.21 -21.41
C GLU A 677 -1.19 -12.14 -21.07
N THR A 678 -0.67 -12.93 -22.03
CA THR A 678 0.55 -13.73 -21.80
C THR A 678 1.80 -12.89 -21.51
N GLN A 679 1.91 -11.69 -22.13
CA GLN A 679 3.03 -10.79 -21.87
C GLN A 679 2.90 -10.11 -20.49
N ALA A 680 1.68 -9.88 -20.00
CA ALA A 680 1.42 -9.39 -18.65
C ALA A 680 1.73 -10.45 -17.58
N ALA A 681 1.43 -11.73 -17.83
CA ALA A 681 1.78 -12.84 -16.95
C ALA A 681 3.30 -13.02 -16.77
N ALA A 682 4.11 -12.62 -17.75
CA ALA A 682 5.57 -12.62 -17.64
C ALA A 682 6.14 -11.43 -16.84
N LEU A 683 5.38 -10.35 -16.65
CA LEU A 683 5.82 -9.13 -15.97
C LEU A 683 5.48 -9.12 -14.47
N GLN A 684 4.42 -9.83 -14.06
CA GLN A 684 4.03 -10.00 -12.67
C GLN A 684 3.51 -11.43 -12.43
N PRO A 685 3.91 -12.10 -11.33
CA PRO A 685 3.44 -13.45 -11.05
C PRO A 685 1.92 -13.47 -10.88
N ARG A 686 1.27 -14.50 -11.43
CA ARG A 686 -0.18 -14.70 -11.38
C ARG A 686 -0.49 -16.15 -11.04
N LEU A 687 -1.62 -16.38 -10.38
CA LEU A 687 -2.20 -17.72 -10.27
C LEU A 687 -3.03 -18.00 -11.52
N ALA A 688 -3.17 -19.26 -11.91
CA ALA A 688 -4.05 -19.62 -13.01
C ALA A 688 -4.99 -20.76 -12.64
N TYR A 689 -6.11 -20.88 -13.33
CA TYR A 689 -6.97 -22.06 -13.26
C TYR A 689 -7.27 -22.64 -14.64
N LEU A 690 -7.35 -23.97 -14.72
CA LEU A 690 -7.75 -24.64 -15.96
C LEU A 690 -9.21 -24.32 -16.27
N LYS A 691 -9.46 -23.77 -17.46
CA LYS A 691 -10.80 -23.49 -17.95
C LYS A 691 -11.54 -24.80 -18.20
N THR A 692 -12.74 -24.92 -17.63
CA THR A 692 -13.55 -26.15 -17.67
C THR A 692 -14.69 -26.11 -18.69
N ASP A 693 -14.93 -24.95 -19.29
CA ASP A 693 -16.12 -24.62 -20.10
C ASP A 693 -17.46 -24.78 -19.35
N VAL A 694 -17.40 -24.95 -18.02
CA VAL A 694 -18.57 -24.94 -17.13
C VAL A 694 -18.59 -23.62 -16.38
N ALA A 695 -19.35 -22.65 -16.90
CA ALA A 695 -19.33 -21.26 -16.43
C ALA A 695 -19.50 -21.05 -14.91
N PRO A 696 -20.34 -21.80 -14.17
CA PRO A 696 -20.39 -21.70 -12.70
C PRO A 696 -19.07 -22.07 -12.02
N ILE A 697 -18.35 -23.06 -12.54
CA ILE A 697 -17.10 -23.58 -11.97
C ILE A 697 -15.94 -22.65 -12.31
N ASP A 698 -15.91 -22.13 -13.53
CA ASP A 698 -14.90 -21.16 -13.95
C ASP A 698 -15.04 -19.86 -13.13
N ARG A 699 -16.27 -19.36 -12.93
CA ARG A 699 -16.51 -18.20 -12.05
C ARG A 699 -16.10 -18.45 -10.61
N LEU A 700 -16.43 -19.62 -10.05
CA LEU A 700 -16.02 -19.99 -8.70
C LEU A 700 -14.49 -20.02 -8.56
N SER A 701 -13.80 -20.60 -9.54
CA SER A 701 -12.34 -20.70 -9.55
C SER A 701 -11.70 -19.33 -9.64
N GLN A 702 -12.22 -18.46 -10.51
CA GLN A 702 -11.78 -17.08 -10.65
C GLN A 702 -11.96 -16.29 -9.34
N SER A 703 -13.16 -16.32 -8.75
CA SER A 703 -13.46 -15.59 -7.51
C SER A 703 -12.68 -16.14 -6.31
N GLY A 704 -12.49 -17.47 -6.24
CA GLY A 704 -11.70 -18.13 -5.22
C GLY A 704 -10.23 -17.73 -5.27
N LEU A 705 -9.61 -17.83 -6.45
CA LEU A 705 -8.22 -17.42 -6.64
C LEU A 705 -8.03 -15.92 -6.49
N ALA A 706 -8.97 -15.08 -6.93
CA ALA A 706 -8.90 -13.64 -6.72
C ALA A 706 -8.96 -13.30 -5.23
N GLY A 707 -9.82 -13.99 -4.47
CA GLY A 707 -9.87 -13.91 -3.02
C GLY A 707 -8.56 -14.36 -2.36
N LEU A 708 -7.94 -15.43 -2.86
CA LEU A 708 -6.64 -15.89 -2.38
C LEU A 708 -5.51 -14.88 -2.68
N THR A 709 -5.46 -14.32 -3.90
CA THR A 709 -4.51 -13.25 -4.28
C THR A 709 -4.63 -12.05 -3.35
N GLU A 710 -5.86 -11.65 -3.03
CA GLU A 710 -6.13 -10.56 -2.10
C GLU A 710 -5.67 -10.89 -0.67
N ILE A 711 -5.89 -12.12 -0.20
CA ILE A 711 -5.41 -12.57 1.12
C ILE A 711 -3.88 -12.62 1.16
N LEU A 712 -3.22 -13.08 0.10
CA LEU A 712 -1.76 -13.08 -0.03
C LEU A 712 -1.20 -11.68 0.08
N ARG A 713 -1.77 -10.73 -0.67
CA ARG A 713 -1.39 -9.32 -0.64
C ARG A 713 -1.57 -8.67 0.73
N ARG A 714 -2.58 -9.10 1.50
CA ARG A 714 -2.83 -8.61 2.88
C ARG A 714 -1.89 -9.19 3.92
N ARG A 715 -1.40 -10.42 3.72
CA ARG A 715 -0.74 -11.22 4.77
C ARG A 715 0.73 -11.51 4.49
N THR A 716 1.20 -11.25 3.28
CA THR A 716 2.57 -11.54 2.83
C THR A 716 3.10 -10.38 2.00
N ALA A 717 4.40 -10.38 1.71
CA ALA A 717 5.02 -9.44 0.77
C ALA A 717 4.90 -9.89 -0.71
N ALA A 718 4.22 -11.02 -0.98
CA ALA A 718 4.02 -11.49 -2.34
C ALA A 718 2.92 -10.66 -3.02
N ASP A 719 3.30 -9.95 -4.08
CA ASP A 719 2.38 -9.17 -4.92
C ASP A 719 2.10 -9.92 -6.22
N LEU A 720 0.91 -10.53 -6.30
CA LEU A 720 0.45 -11.26 -7.48
C LEU A 720 -0.66 -10.47 -8.17
N ALA A 721 -0.67 -10.49 -9.49
CA ALA A 721 -1.76 -9.90 -10.26
C ALA A 721 -3.01 -10.82 -10.30
N ALA A 722 -4.10 -10.32 -10.90
CA ALA A 722 -5.36 -11.06 -11.00
C ALA A 722 -5.17 -12.44 -11.68
N PRO A 723 -5.90 -13.48 -11.26
CA PRO A 723 -5.73 -14.82 -11.79
C PRO A 723 -6.30 -14.98 -13.19
N ASP A 724 -5.66 -15.85 -13.98
CA ASP A 724 -6.03 -16.10 -15.39
C ASP A 724 -6.76 -17.44 -15.56
N ALA A 725 -7.69 -17.48 -16.52
CA ALA A 725 -8.30 -18.72 -17.02
C ALA A 725 -7.46 -19.23 -18.19
N ILE A 726 -6.92 -20.44 -18.09
CA ILE A 726 -5.99 -20.99 -19.07
C ILE A 726 -6.54 -22.26 -19.73
N ASP A 727 -6.27 -22.38 -21.03
CA ASP A 727 -6.55 -23.55 -21.85
C ASP A 727 -5.23 -24.21 -22.28
N PRO A 728 -4.90 -25.42 -21.79
CA PRO A 728 -3.70 -26.16 -22.20
C PRO A 728 -3.59 -26.45 -23.71
N GLU A 729 -4.69 -26.33 -24.46
CA GLU A 729 -4.72 -26.49 -25.92
C GLU A 729 -4.33 -25.20 -26.66
N ALA A 730 -4.34 -24.04 -26.01
CA ALA A 730 -4.03 -22.76 -26.63
C ALA A 730 -2.86 -22.03 -25.93
N ASP A 731 -2.87 -21.99 -24.60
CA ASP A 731 -2.07 -21.05 -23.81
C ASP A 731 -0.71 -21.64 -23.38
N ASP A 732 0.22 -20.75 -23.03
CA ASP A 732 1.54 -21.13 -22.48
C ASP A 732 1.49 -21.20 -20.95
N LEU A 733 1.76 -22.39 -20.42
CA LEU A 733 1.66 -22.68 -18.98
C LEU A 733 2.90 -22.21 -18.20
N SER A 734 4.00 -21.92 -18.88
CA SER A 734 5.33 -21.74 -18.28
C SER A 734 5.44 -20.52 -17.34
N PHE A 735 4.50 -19.58 -17.42
CA PHE A 735 4.52 -18.34 -16.63
C PHE A 735 3.83 -18.45 -15.27
N TYR A 736 3.16 -19.57 -14.98
CA TYR A 736 2.32 -19.70 -13.80
C TYR A 736 3.00 -20.58 -12.74
N PRO A 737 3.33 -20.06 -11.54
CA PRO A 737 3.94 -20.87 -10.48
C PRO A 737 2.98 -21.94 -9.93
N LEU A 738 1.67 -21.69 -9.97
CA LEU A 738 0.64 -22.61 -9.51
C LEU A 738 -0.58 -22.55 -10.43
N ILE A 739 -1.01 -23.71 -10.91
CA ILE A 739 -2.25 -23.92 -11.66
C ILE A 739 -3.26 -24.68 -10.80
N TYR A 740 -4.43 -24.10 -10.60
CA TYR A 740 -5.58 -24.74 -9.98
C TYR A 740 -6.43 -25.48 -11.01
N TRP A 741 -6.66 -26.77 -10.80
CA TRP A 741 -7.47 -27.60 -11.69
C TRP A 741 -8.70 -28.13 -10.96
N PRO A 742 -9.88 -27.52 -11.16
CA PRO A 742 -11.14 -28.06 -10.66
C PRO A 742 -11.62 -29.21 -11.56
N LEU A 743 -11.82 -30.40 -10.99
CA LEU A 743 -12.34 -31.55 -11.74
C LEU A 743 -13.84 -31.42 -12.00
N VAL A 744 -14.27 -31.67 -13.24
CA VAL A 744 -15.68 -31.60 -13.64
C VAL A 744 -16.20 -32.94 -14.17
N ASP A 745 -17.49 -33.22 -13.96
CA ASP A 745 -18.12 -34.42 -14.50
C ASP A 745 -18.20 -34.35 -16.02
N GLY A 746 -17.85 -35.46 -16.68
CA GLY A 746 -17.86 -35.56 -18.14
C GLY A 746 -16.68 -34.86 -18.84
N GLN A 747 -15.63 -34.45 -18.11
CA GLN A 747 -14.42 -33.87 -18.69
C GLN A 747 -13.79 -34.82 -19.73
N GLN A 748 -13.57 -34.33 -20.94
CA GLN A 748 -12.89 -35.10 -21.99
C GLN A 748 -11.39 -35.24 -21.66
N PRO A 749 -10.75 -36.35 -22.05
CA PRO A 749 -9.30 -36.46 -21.93
C PRO A 749 -8.60 -35.36 -22.74
N PHE A 750 -7.52 -34.79 -22.20
CA PHE A 750 -6.67 -33.86 -22.94
C PHE A 750 -6.15 -34.46 -24.24
N SER A 751 -5.97 -33.63 -25.27
CA SER A 751 -5.27 -34.04 -26.49
C SER A 751 -3.81 -34.38 -26.19
N ASP A 752 -3.15 -35.11 -27.08
CA ASP A 752 -1.71 -35.41 -26.94
C ASP A 752 -0.87 -34.12 -26.90
N PHE A 753 -1.34 -33.04 -27.51
CA PHE A 753 -0.67 -31.74 -27.50
C PHE A 753 -0.77 -31.05 -26.13
N ALA A 754 -1.96 -30.99 -25.54
CA ALA A 754 -2.14 -30.50 -24.18
C ALA A 754 -1.37 -31.34 -23.16
N ARG A 755 -1.39 -32.68 -23.27
CA ARG A 755 -0.61 -33.57 -22.38
C ARG A 755 0.87 -33.26 -22.43
N THR A 756 1.44 -33.09 -23.63
CA THR A 756 2.85 -32.75 -23.80
C THR A 756 3.21 -31.42 -23.13
N ARG A 757 2.32 -30.43 -23.18
CA ARG A 757 2.54 -29.13 -22.51
C ARG A 757 2.41 -29.21 -21.00
N ILE A 758 1.43 -29.94 -20.49
CA ILE A 758 1.27 -30.16 -19.05
C ILE A 758 2.47 -30.93 -18.48
N ASN A 759 2.94 -31.98 -19.17
CA ASN A 759 4.15 -32.70 -18.75
C ASN A 759 5.38 -31.77 -18.75
N ARG A 760 5.57 -30.96 -19.80
CA ARG A 760 6.67 -29.97 -19.83
C ARG A 760 6.59 -28.96 -18.69
N TYR A 761 5.38 -28.49 -18.36
CA TYR A 761 5.15 -27.58 -17.25
C TYR A 761 5.59 -28.19 -15.92
N LEU A 762 5.19 -29.44 -15.65
CA LEU A 762 5.60 -30.18 -14.47
C LEU A 762 7.13 -30.43 -14.45
N ASP A 763 7.73 -30.81 -15.57
CA ASP A 763 9.18 -31.02 -15.71
C ASP A 763 9.98 -29.73 -15.44
N SER A 764 9.39 -28.56 -15.72
CA SER A 764 10.00 -27.26 -15.51
C SER A 764 9.85 -26.71 -14.08
N GLY A 765 9.23 -27.46 -13.17
CA GLY A 765 9.00 -27.03 -11.77
C GLY A 765 7.64 -26.38 -11.51
N GLY A 766 6.73 -26.42 -12.49
CA GLY A 766 5.35 -25.96 -12.31
C GLY A 766 4.57 -26.83 -11.33
N MET A 767 3.66 -26.20 -10.58
CA MET A 767 2.83 -26.88 -9.58
C MET A 767 1.36 -26.92 -10.01
N ILE A 768 0.71 -28.08 -9.90
CA ILE A 768 -0.73 -28.23 -10.15
C ILE A 768 -1.45 -28.68 -8.88
N LEU A 769 -2.48 -27.93 -8.49
CA LEU A 769 -3.44 -28.32 -7.45
C LEU A 769 -4.72 -28.83 -8.11
N ILE A 770 -4.94 -30.14 -8.05
CA ILE A 770 -6.14 -30.81 -8.55
C ILE A 770 -7.17 -30.89 -7.43
N ASP A 771 -8.36 -30.35 -7.65
CA ASP A 771 -9.46 -30.34 -6.67
C ASP A 771 -10.67 -31.12 -7.20
N SER A 772 -11.01 -32.24 -6.56
CA SER A 772 -12.23 -32.98 -6.86
C SER A 772 -13.49 -32.27 -6.36
N ARG A 773 -13.36 -31.38 -5.36
CA ARG A 773 -14.45 -30.63 -4.69
C ARG A 773 -15.50 -31.49 -3.98
N ASP A 774 -15.38 -32.81 -4.10
CA ASP A 774 -16.16 -33.83 -3.43
C ASP A 774 -15.34 -34.32 -2.23
N GLN A 775 -15.85 -34.11 -1.01
CA GLN A 775 -15.19 -34.42 0.28
C GLN A 775 -14.55 -35.83 0.33
N GLU A 776 -15.13 -36.77 -0.42
CA GLU A 776 -14.56 -38.10 -0.66
C GLU A 776 -13.87 -38.15 -2.03
N VAL A 777 -12.61 -38.54 -1.99
CA VAL A 777 -11.75 -38.64 -3.15
C VAL A 777 -11.77 -40.06 -3.70
N GLU A 778 -12.35 -40.28 -4.88
CA GLU A 778 -12.30 -41.57 -5.59
C GLU A 778 -11.02 -41.70 -6.45
N PRO A 779 -10.04 -42.56 -6.08
CA PRO A 779 -8.78 -42.68 -6.81
C PRO A 779 -8.96 -43.23 -8.24
N ALA A 780 -10.04 -43.95 -8.50
CA ALA A 780 -10.35 -44.52 -9.82
C ALA A 780 -10.82 -43.46 -10.84
N ARG A 781 -11.43 -42.35 -10.39
CA ARG A 781 -11.81 -41.21 -11.22
C ARG A 781 -10.58 -40.41 -11.63
N LEU A 782 -9.67 -40.18 -10.67
CA LEU A 782 -8.39 -39.52 -10.92
C LEU A 782 -7.55 -40.28 -11.96
N ARG A 783 -7.36 -41.61 -11.80
CA ARG A 783 -6.55 -42.42 -12.75
C ARG A 783 -7.04 -42.36 -14.20
N ARG A 784 -8.35 -42.15 -14.44
CA ARG A 784 -8.90 -42.00 -15.79
C ARG A 784 -8.63 -40.61 -16.37
N LEU A 785 -8.76 -39.55 -15.58
CA LEU A 785 -8.52 -38.16 -16.01
C LEU A 785 -7.03 -37.87 -16.21
N LEU A 786 -6.18 -38.56 -15.45
CA LEU A 786 -4.72 -38.46 -15.53
C LEU A 786 -4.08 -39.38 -16.59
N ALA A 787 -4.89 -40.11 -17.36
CA ALA A 787 -4.37 -41.06 -18.35
C ALA A 787 -3.58 -40.33 -19.45
N GLY A 788 -2.27 -40.61 -19.51
CA GLY A 788 -1.35 -39.99 -20.46
C GLY A 788 -0.61 -38.73 -19.95
N LEU A 789 -0.90 -38.29 -18.72
CA LEU A 789 -0.07 -37.32 -18.01
C LEU A 789 1.00 -38.08 -17.21
N GLU A 790 2.23 -37.57 -17.20
CA GLU A 790 3.35 -38.13 -16.45
C GLU A 790 3.26 -37.71 -14.99
N ILE A 791 2.22 -38.19 -14.30
CA ILE A 791 1.96 -37.81 -12.91
C ILE A 791 2.71 -38.75 -11.96
N PRO A 792 3.44 -38.19 -10.98
CA PRO A 792 4.19 -38.97 -10.01
C PRO A 792 3.27 -39.82 -9.12
N ILE A 793 3.87 -40.77 -8.41
CA ILE A 793 3.15 -41.57 -7.42
C ILE A 793 2.71 -40.64 -6.29
N LEU A 794 1.40 -40.46 -6.12
CA LEU A 794 0.84 -39.63 -5.05
C LEU A 794 0.70 -40.45 -3.76
N ASP A 795 1.10 -39.87 -2.63
CA ASP A 795 0.89 -40.42 -1.29
C ASP A 795 0.25 -39.37 -0.37
N LYS A 796 -0.33 -39.81 0.75
CA LYS A 796 -0.96 -38.92 1.71
C LYS A 796 0.08 -38.00 2.33
N ALA A 797 -0.16 -36.70 2.28
CA ALA A 797 0.69 -35.68 2.88
C ALA A 797 0.85 -35.95 4.39
N PRO A 798 2.08 -36.13 4.90
CA PRO A 798 2.30 -36.32 6.33
C PRO A 798 2.01 -35.01 7.08
N GLY A 799 1.55 -35.09 8.33
CA GLY A 799 1.14 -33.90 9.10
C GLY A 799 2.28 -32.92 9.39
N ASP A 800 3.54 -33.36 9.30
CA ASP A 800 4.74 -32.55 9.40
C ASP A 800 5.30 -32.12 8.05
N HIS A 801 4.57 -32.31 6.94
CA HIS A 801 5.04 -31.89 5.62
C HIS A 801 5.33 -30.38 5.59
N ILE A 802 6.38 -29.98 4.87
CA ILE A 802 6.83 -28.57 4.80
C ILE A 802 5.73 -27.62 4.32
N LEU A 803 4.87 -28.07 3.41
CA LEU A 803 3.69 -27.34 2.94
C LEU A 803 2.84 -26.79 4.11
N PHE A 804 2.68 -27.55 5.19
CA PHE A 804 1.88 -27.13 6.34
C PHE A 804 2.60 -26.15 7.28
N ARG A 805 3.84 -25.77 6.95
CA ARG A 805 4.69 -24.81 7.70
C ARG A 805 5.41 -23.80 6.78
N SER A 806 5.04 -23.72 5.51
CA SER A 806 5.63 -22.78 4.54
C SER A 806 5.35 -21.31 4.90
N PHE A 807 4.28 -21.00 5.63
CA PHE A 807 4.05 -19.65 6.16
C PHE A 807 3.39 -19.68 7.54
N TYR A 808 2.18 -20.20 7.61
CA TYR A 808 1.45 -20.57 8.83
C TYR A 808 1.77 -21.99 9.25
N LEU A 809 1.62 -22.27 10.55
CA LEU A 809 1.64 -23.64 11.08
C LEU A 809 0.22 -24.22 11.01
N LEU A 810 0.08 -25.30 10.25
CA LEU A 810 -1.15 -26.04 10.02
C LEU A 810 -0.88 -27.54 10.21
N ASP A 811 -1.93 -28.32 10.36
CA ASP A 811 -1.88 -29.77 10.50
C ASP A 811 -2.61 -30.50 9.34
N HIS A 812 -3.49 -29.78 8.63
CA HIS A 812 -4.30 -30.30 7.52
C HIS A 812 -4.44 -29.27 6.40
N ALA A 813 -4.86 -29.74 5.22
CA ALA A 813 -5.14 -28.91 4.05
C ALA A 813 -6.57 -28.34 4.09
N TYR A 814 -6.83 -27.40 4.99
CA TYR A 814 -8.15 -26.82 5.17
C TYR A 814 -8.70 -26.18 3.88
N GLY A 815 -9.95 -26.52 3.53
CA GLY A 815 -10.79 -25.88 2.53
C GLY A 815 -12.22 -25.78 3.06
N ARG A 816 -13.23 -25.90 2.17
CA ARG A 816 -14.62 -26.12 2.60
C ARG A 816 -14.76 -27.42 3.38
N PHE A 817 -13.94 -28.41 3.05
CA PHE A 817 -13.74 -29.62 3.83
C PHE A 817 -12.30 -29.69 4.37
N ALA A 818 -12.04 -30.64 5.26
CA ALA A 818 -10.70 -30.91 5.83
C ALA A 818 -10.29 -32.37 5.58
N ALA A 819 -10.56 -32.87 4.39
CA ALA A 819 -10.09 -34.16 3.91
C ALA A 819 -8.55 -34.16 3.73
N PRO A 820 -7.91 -35.34 3.74
CA PRO A 820 -6.49 -35.46 3.45
C PRO A 820 -6.07 -34.80 2.13
N LEU A 821 -4.81 -34.39 2.07
CA LEU A 821 -4.16 -33.95 0.84
C LEU A 821 -3.24 -35.08 0.37
N TRP A 822 -3.23 -35.35 -0.93
CA TRP A 822 -2.29 -36.26 -1.56
C TRP A 822 -1.29 -35.44 -2.37
N LEU A 823 -0.01 -35.77 -2.25
CA LEU A 823 1.08 -35.06 -2.93
C LEU A 823 2.10 -36.05 -3.48
N ASP A 824 2.96 -35.59 -4.38
CA ASP A 824 4.07 -36.38 -4.93
C ASP A 824 4.92 -37.03 -3.81
N ALA A 825 4.96 -38.36 -3.79
CA ALA A 825 5.67 -39.16 -2.79
C ALA A 825 7.19 -39.12 -2.97
N ARG A 826 7.70 -38.76 -4.15
CA ARG A 826 9.13 -38.69 -4.47
C ARG A 826 9.41 -37.46 -5.35
N PRO A 827 9.30 -36.25 -4.78
CA PRO A 827 9.54 -35.03 -5.53
C PRO A 827 10.96 -35.01 -6.08
N ASP A 828 11.12 -34.52 -7.31
CA ASP A 828 12.43 -34.45 -7.97
C ASP A 828 13.36 -33.52 -7.19
N GLN A 829 14.52 -34.04 -6.77
CA GLN A 829 15.51 -33.24 -6.05
C GLN A 829 16.09 -32.11 -6.89
N ARG A 830 15.99 -32.18 -8.23
CA ARG A 830 16.36 -31.08 -9.13
C ARG A 830 15.43 -29.88 -9.00
N LEU A 831 14.24 -30.07 -8.43
CA LEU A 831 13.22 -29.05 -8.19
C LEU A 831 13.08 -28.75 -6.69
N ASP A 832 14.21 -28.72 -5.97
CA ASP A 832 14.31 -28.46 -4.52
C ASP A 832 13.46 -29.40 -3.64
N GLY A 833 13.03 -30.56 -4.15
CA GLY A 833 12.16 -31.48 -3.43
C GLY A 833 10.73 -30.96 -3.23
N VAL A 834 10.28 -30.04 -4.08
CA VAL A 834 8.92 -29.50 -4.07
C VAL A 834 7.96 -30.47 -4.78
N ALA A 835 6.81 -30.74 -4.17
CA ALA A 835 5.78 -31.57 -4.80
C ALA A 835 5.12 -30.82 -5.96
N SER A 836 5.28 -31.32 -7.19
CA SER A 836 4.75 -30.69 -8.41
C SER A 836 3.25 -30.95 -8.63
N VAL A 837 2.71 -32.04 -8.07
CA VAL A 837 1.29 -32.38 -8.17
C VAL A 837 0.70 -32.57 -6.78
N LEU A 838 -0.39 -31.85 -6.53
CA LEU A 838 -1.20 -31.90 -5.32
C LEU A 838 -2.63 -32.26 -5.69
N PHE A 839 -3.27 -33.09 -4.88
CA PHE A 839 -4.63 -33.54 -5.12
C PHE A 839 -5.41 -33.60 -3.82
N GLY A 840 -6.68 -33.18 -3.85
CA GLY A 840 -7.61 -33.34 -2.75
C GLY A 840 -9.04 -33.01 -3.14
N GLY A 841 -9.96 -33.12 -2.18
CA GLY A 841 -11.40 -32.89 -2.39
C GLY A 841 -11.97 -31.83 -1.47
N ASN A 842 -11.19 -30.81 -1.14
CA ASN A 842 -11.52 -29.84 -0.09
C ASN A 842 -12.30 -28.63 -0.59
N ASP A 843 -12.55 -28.50 -1.90
CA ASP A 843 -13.27 -27.38 -2.51
C ASP A 843 -12.68 -26.04 -2.07
N TRP A 844 -11.40 -25.84 -2.38
CA TRP A 844 -10.62 -24.71 -1.89
C TRP A 844 -11.08 -23.37 -2.48
N ALA A 845 -11.47 -23.35 -3.76
CA ALA A 845 -11.93 -22.13 -4.42
C ALA A 845 -13.14 -21.50 -3.73
N SER A 846 -14.10 -22.31 -3.25
CA SER A 846 -15.27 -21.79 -2.52
C SER A 846 -14.91 -21.24 -1.13
N ALA A 847 -13.91 -21.83 -0.47
CA ALA A 847 -13.42 -21.36 0.82
C ALA A 847 -12.57 -20.09 0.72
N TRP A 848 -11.82 -19.92 -0.38
CA TRP A 848 -10.94 -18.77 -0.60
C TRP A 848 -11.67 -17.51 -1.06
N MET A 849 -12.87 -17.63 -1.61
CA MET A 849 -13.68 -16.51 -2.06
C MET A 849 -13.94 -15.50 -0.92
N LEU A 850 -13.84 -14.21 -1.23
CA LEU A 850 -14.18 -13.12 -0.32
C LEU A 850 -15.66 -12.75 -0.49
N ASN A 851 -16.38 -12.57 0.62
CA ASN A 851 -17.78 -12.18 0.60
C ASN A 851 -17.89 -10.67 0.29
N GLU A 852 -17.89 -10.31 -0.99
CA GLU A 852 -18.15 -8.94 -1.45
C GLU A 852 -19.65 -8.71 -1.63
N GLY A 853 -20.35 -8.23 -0.59
CA GLY A 853 -21.61 -7.46 -0.68
C GLY A 853 -22.81 -8.00 -1.47
N ILE A 854 -22.72 -9.18 -2.10
CA ILE A 854 -23.73 -9.78 -2.95
C ILE A 854 -24.36 -10.92 -2.15
N GLN A 855 -25.67 -10.81 -1.90
CA GLN A 855 -26.51 -11.95 -1.53
C GLN A 855 -26.54 -12.91 -2.72
N THR A 856 -25.51 -13.71 -2.86
CA THR A 856 -25.56 -14.91 -3.70
C THR A 856 -25.83 -16.06 -2.76
N GLU A 857 -27.05 -16.61 -2.83
CA GLU A 857 -27.37 -17.95 -2.33
C GLU A 857 -26.35 -18.93 -2.96
N SER A 858 -25.24 -19.15 -2.29
CA SER A 858 -24.16 -19.97 -2.82
C SER A 858 -23.42 -20.62 -1.67
N ARG A 859 -22.73 -21.72 -1.97
CA ARG A 859 -22.14 -22.75 -1.10
C ARG A 859 -21.17 -22.25 0.01
N THR A 860 -21.07 -20.94 0.21
CA THR A 860 -20.30 -20.24 1.25
C THR A 860 -20.94 -20.28 2.64
N ASP A 861 -22.23 -20.55 2.76
CA ASP A 861 -22.94 -20.52 4.06
C ASP A 861 -22.64 -21.77 4.93
N ASP A 862 -22.04 -22.81 4.34
CA ASP A 862 -21.77 -24.10 4.99
C ASP A 862 -20.38 -24.17 5.68
N ILE A 863 -19.55 -23.12 5.62
CA ILE A 863 -18.20 -23.12 6.22
C ILE A 863 -18.12 -22.18 7.42
N SER A 864 -17.68 -22.70 8.57
CA SER A 864 -17.51 -21.88 9.77
C SER A 864 -16.43 -20.78 9.55
N PRO A 865 -16.57 -19.59 10.19
CA PRO A 865 -15.57 -18.52 10.08
C PRO A 865 -14.15 -18.98 10.43
N ARG A 866 -14.02 -19.87 11.43
CA ARG A 866 -12.73 -20.44 11.83
C ARG A 866 -12.13 -21.33 10.74
N GLN A 867 -12.94 -22.19 10.12
CA GLN A 867 -12.45 -23.07 9.06
C GLN A 867 -12.10 -22.29 7.79
N ARG A 868 -12.88 -21.25 7.46
CA ARG A 868 -12.56 -20.33 6.37
C ARG A 868 -11.22 -19.62 6.59
N GLU A 869 -10.97 -19.16 7.81
CA GLU A 869 -9.68 -18.60 8.19
C GLU A 869 -8.54 -19.62 8.05
N MET A 870 -8.73 -20.88 8.47
CA MET A 870 -7.74 -21.94 8.25
C MET A 870 -7.53 -22.24 6.75
N ALA A 871 -8.58 -22.18 5.94
CA ALA A 871 -8.49 -22.39 4.50
C ALA A 871 -7.67 -21.29 3.80
N TRP A 872 -7.86 -20.02 4.19
CA TRP A 872 -7.01 -18.92 3.74
C TRP A 872 -5.55 -19.11 4.13
N ARG A 873 -5.27 -19.56 5.36
CA ARG A 873 -3.90 -19.88 5.78
C ARG A 873 -3.29 -21.01 4.95
N PHE A 874 -4.07 -22.04 4.64
CA PHE A 874 -3.62 -23.12 3.77
C PHE A 874 -3.31 -22.61 2.36
N GLY A 875 -4.17 -21.76 1.79
CA GLY A 875 -3.91 -21.13 0.49
C GLY A 875 -2.64 -20.29 0.48
N VAL A 876 -2.38 -19.52 1.55
CA VAL A 876 -1.12 -18.77 1.69
C VAL A 876 0.08 -19.71 1.75
N ASN A 877 0.00 -20.78 2.55
CA ASN A 877 1.05 -21.79 2.62
C ASN A 877 1.34 -22.42 1.27
N LEU A 878 0.31 -22.76 0.51
CA LEU A 878 0.41 -23.38 -0.81
C LEU A 878 1.14 -22.48 -1.80
N VAL A 879 0.74 -21.21 -1.89
CA VAL A 879 1.38 -20.27 -2.83
C VAL A 879 2.81 -19.94 -2.39
N MET A 880 3.05 -19.76 -1.09
CA MET A 880 4.43 -19.57 -0.59
C MET A 880 5.30 -20.81 -0.85
N TYR A 881 4.75 -22.01 -0.72
CA TYR A 881 5.45 -23.24 -1.06
C TYR A 881 5.79 -23.31 -2.56
N ALA A 882 4.86 -22.94 -3.44
CA ALA A 882 5.09 -22.87 -4.88
C ALA A 882 6.16 -21.82 -5.27
N LEU A 883 6.19 -20.67 -4.59
CA LEU A 883 7.10 -19.57 -4.92
C LEU A 883 8.50 -19.69 -4.30
N THR A 884 8.62 -20.32 -3.14
CA THR A 884 9.87 -20.32 -2.34
C THR A 884 10.47 -21.71 -2.13
N GLY A 885 9.80 -22.76 -2.62
CA GLY A 885 10.26 -24.13 -2.55
C GLY A 885 10.46 -24.63 -1.11
N SER A 886 11.57 -25.36 -0.88
CA SER A 886 11.85 -26.03 0.39
C SER A 886 12.67 -25.22 1.41
N TYR A 887 12.89 -23.92 1.17
CA TYR A 887 13.73 -23.03 2.00
C TYR A 887 13.42 -23.07 3.52
N LYS A 888 12.16 -23.27 3.93
CA LYS A 888 11.79 -23.40 5.36
C LYS A 888 12.03 -24.77 5.99
N GLY A 889 12.51 -25.73 5.20
CA GLY A 889 12.93 -27.06 5.63
C GLY A 889 14.38 -27.11 6.08
N ASP A 890 15.14 -26.04 5.89
CA ASP A 890 16.54 -25.96 6.31
C ASP A 890 16.68 -26.13 7.82
N GLN A 891 17.68 -26.94 8.22
CA GLN A 891 17.94 -27.34 9.61
C GLN A 891 18.08 -26.16 10.58
N VAL A 892 18.38 -24.96 10.07
CA VAL A 892 18.54 -23.72 10.86
C VAL A 892 17.23 -23.26 11.50
N HIS A 893 16.08 -23.51 10.87
CA HIS A 893 14.77 -23.05 11.36
C HIS A 893 14.00 -24.12 12.14
N LEU A 894 14.42 -25.37 12.08
CA LEU A 894 13.74 -26.50 12.72
C LEU A 894 13.63 -26.37 14.26
N PRO A 895 14.67 -25.93 15.01
CA PRO A 895 14.59 -25.83 16.48
C PRO A 895 13.52 -24.83 16.95
N ALA A 896 13.47 -23.65 16.33
CA ALA A 896 12.49 -22.60 16.68
C ALA A 896 11.04 -22.99 16.30
N ILE A 897 10.87 -23.84 15.28
CA ILE A 897 9.57 -24.38 14.89
C ILE A 897 9.10 -25.45 15.88
N LEU A 898 10.00 -26.35 16.31
CA LEU A 898 9.68 -27.39 17.31
C LEU A 898 9.33 -26.79 18.67
N GLU A 899 10.08 -25.78 19.11
CA GLU A 899 9.83 -25.04 20.37
C GLU A 899 8.41 -24.41 20.39
N ARG A 900 7.96 -23.85 19.26
CA ARG A 900 6.60 -23.29 19.12
C ARG A 900 5.50 -24.34 19.02
N LEU A 901 5.84 -25.55 18.58
CA LEU A 901 4.92 -26.69 18.54
C LEU A 901 4.84 -27.45 19.87
N GLY A 902 5.61 -27.04 20.89
CA GLY A 902 5.62 -27.66 22.21
C GLY A 902 6.18 -29.09 22.19
N ARG A 903 7.13 -29.38 21.27
CA ARG A 903 7.83 -30.66 21.17
C ARG A 903 9.32 -30.51 21.37
#